data_AF-A0A329MLX9-F1
#
_entry.id   AF-A0A329MLX9-F1
#
_cell.length_a   1.000
_cell.length_b   1.000
_cell.length_c   1.000
_cell.angle_alpha   90.00
_cell.angle_beta   90.00
_cell.angle_gamma   90.00
#
_symmetry.space_group_name_H-M   'P 1'
#
loop_
_entity.id
_entity.type
_entity.pdbx_description
1 polymer ?
#
loop_
_entity_poly.entity_id
_entity_poly.type
_entity_poly.pdbx_seq_one_letter_code
_entity_poly.pdbx_strand_id
1 'polypeptide(L)'
;MGTNLIGKSETVAEKVSVPVYRDGRIIDRLAADPGSMPVRTTEGMQITDSFGIHAAYTENVYGTPLTIEGTLMTDSTNIVLLYGKGQIILNWDRREDLLHVRHPATGQPFHLEGLGRVPTGRWHHVEWIIAEDVMRLLVDGEERYALAGNYRGLSGKVGVRTGWRANLQVGTLTVTEHLPADGRYASAGAPEKEAEALESLHASSGISNMPQAASVAYAVTTEIEQMRLTQGGLFLRGFRPLPHADSLLGCLTGALRYYNRYIEEAELMGTSGISFMPPVEPLTEAITFDRFAAAMKLLGIKLTHWNGKGEAVLAYIREAFAQEVPVIGRFAQNGNYAAVTACLSEGIVVEGSDCAGRFVPFDKLMADDVGLVTVRVSEAAGERERLAFACRLAGGVSAQNAEAYAKLMKELEGAEGSAEKQAAIIAAWRYNRESAVRFLERSGETVGLERDDLLSHAVSAYGTESEALVQAERLAAWAAKGEGGDEAWRTEAARAIEEAAKAERSGASHLGRLADILDSRKLLQELHYHCVSCMSPLNTFRGITDYYGIDCSDAWLKGATGRPFLFAAHERINVHDFCIPLPERKMIGLLGNIGLNIGGVEGNAQGEAYRKLLEQAWSSAREAIDEGWACFGRAVDFIGGEYTIIRGYDRDGYYTTSWHGPSEKTIPWTMYGLGQCPCEPCTIRRNRWREEGPVRTVCVCDDCWRVQQAGAYLSPQEEGDVRLYWAKPKPAAADRSIVRQALQLAVEFADPCGPWARPGMMTGASAYDALIFALEKGRYDGWYLGLHANGWKELRDAGWLFLTEAKERIADPSLAKPFDSAIRHAARLKEAFAKLFDMFPWMQPFGPIPDGERRYAAAELLRGAKEAEIGALQAYKELAELL
;
A
#
# COMPACT_ATOMS: atom_id res chain seq x y z
N MET A 1 63.40 27.06 44.34
CA MET A 1 62.17 27.58 44.98
C MET A 1 61.18 26.44 45.00
N GLY A 2 60.85 25.95 46.20
CA GLY A 2 60.09 24.72 46.38
C GLY A 2 58.62 24.88 46.00
N THR A 3 58.10 23.91 45.25
CA THR A 3 56.68 23.72 44.96
C THR A 3 56.03 22.98 46.12
N ASN A 4 55.23 23.70 46.91
CA ASN A 4 54.34 23.10 47.91
C ASN A 4 53.16 22.43 47.19
N LEU A 5 53.17 21.10 47.18
CA LEU A 5 51.99 20.27 46.96
C LEU A 5 51.12 20.32 48.22
N ILE A 6 50.09 21.16 48.21
CA ILE A 6 49.01 21.10 49.20
C ILE A 6 48.06 19.98 48.74
N GLY A 7 48.11 18.85 49.44
CA GLY A 7 47.09 17.81 49.31
C GLY A 7 45.75 18.35 49.77
N LYS A 8 44.81 18.52 48.83
CA LYS A 8 43.40 18.65 49.16
C LYS A 8 42.90 17.28 49.59
N SER A 9 42.66 17.12 50.88
CA SER A 9 41.72 16.13 51.39
C SER A 9 40.35 16.47 50.77
N GLU A 10 39.93 15.71 49.76
CA GLU A 10 38.53 15.68 49.33
C GLU A 10 37.72 15.08 50.48
N THR A 11 37.18 15.94 51.33
CA THR A 11 36.01 15.60 52.13
C THR A 11 34.90 15.36 51.12
N VAL A 12 34.54 14.08 50.90
CA VAL A 12 33.37 13.70 50.10
C VAL A 12 32.17 14.37 50.77
N ALA A 13 31.71 15.48 50.21
CA ALA A 13 30.50 16.14 50.68
C ALA A 13 29.36 15.12 50.59
N GLU A 14 28.76 14.79 51.74
CA GLU A 14 27.66 13.83 51.82
C GLU A 14 26.53 14.32 50.90
N LYS A 15 26.16 13.50 49.90
CA LYS A 15 25.07 13.84 48.98
C LYS A 15 23.78 13.98 49.79
N VAL A 16 23.11 15.13 49.65
CA VAL A 16 21.79 15.35 50.23
C VAL A 16 20.83 14.32 49.61
N SER A 17 20.19 13.54 50.48
CA SER A 17 19.28 12.46 50.10
C SER A 17 18.18 12.31 51.13
N VAL A 18 17.06 11.73 50.70
CA VAL A 18 15.97 11.26 51.57
C VAL A 18 15.84 9.75 51.45
N PRO A 19 15.47 9.05 52.54
CA PRO A 19 15.21 7.62 52.48
C PRO A 19 14.00 7.31 51.58
N VAL A 20 14.09 6.19 50.86
CA VAL A 20 12.99 5.62 50.08
C VAL A 20 12.45 4.41 50.81
N TYR A 21 11.13 4.35 50.95
CA TYR A 21 10.45 3.34 51.76
C TYR A 21 9.74 2.27 50.94
N ARG A 22 9.56 1.11 51.56
CA ARG A 22 8.59 0.06 51.20
C ARG A 22 8.10 -0.58 52.50
N ASP A 23 6.79 -0.64 52.70
CA ASP A 23 6.17 -1.18 53.93
C ASP A 23 6.78 -0.60 55.22
N GLY A 24 7.06 0.70 55.24
CA GLY A 24 7.65 1.42 56.37
C GLY A 24 9.14 1.15 56.62
N ARG A 25 9.82 0.39 55.76
CA ARG A 25 11.27 0.10 55.85
C ARG A 25 12.03 0.87 54.79
N ILE A 26 13.22 1.37 55.14
CA ILE A 26 14.12 2.02 54.18
C ILE A 26 14.71 0.95 53.26
N ILE A 27 14.51 1.10 51.96
CA ILE A 27 15.01 0.19 50.92
C ILE A 27 16.02 0.82 49.97
N ASP A 28 16.03 2.16 49.86
CA ASP A 28 16.92 2.91 48.97
C ASP A 28 17.06 4.36 49.45
N ARG A 29 17.79 5.19 48.70
CA ARG A 29 17.98 6.62 48.90
C ARG A 29 17.69 7.37 47.62
N LEU A 30 16.91 8.43 47.73
CA LEU A 30 16.69 9.40 46.66
C LEU A 30 17.78 10.47 46.78
N ALA A 31 18.83 10.36 45.97
CA ALA A 31 19.99 11.24 46.04
C ALA A 31 19.86 12.40 45.06
N ALA A 32 19.94 13.64 45.55
CA ALA A 32 19.88 14.83 44.72
C ALA A 32 21.19 15.07 43.96
N ASP A 33 21.06 15.49 42.70
CA ASP A 33 22.18 16.02 41.93
C ASP A 33 22.65 17.35 42.55
N PRO A 34 23.96 17.57 42.75
CA PRO A 34 24.49 18.80 43.33
C PRO A 34 24.07 20.09 42.58
N GLY A 35 23.81 19.99 41.28
CA GLY A 35 23.33 21.11 40.46
C GLY A 35 21.89 21.54 40.78
N SER A 36 21.13 20.72 41.50
CA SER A 36 19.78 21.05 42.01
C SER A 36 19.81 21.82 43.35
N MET A 37 20.97 22.37 43.74
CA MET A 37 21.18 23.14 44.97
C MET A 37 20.47 22.53 46.20
N PRO A 38 20.66 21.23 46.48
CA PRO A 38 19.82 20.55 47.45
C PRO A 38 20.11 21.02 48.88
N VAL A 39 19.07 21.16 49.68
CA VAL A 39 19.13 21.55 51.10
C VAL A 39 18.40 20.50 51.94
N ARG A 40 19.06 19.97 52.97
CA ARG A 40 18.39 19.10 53.95
C ARG A 40 17.47 19.95 54.82
N THR A 41 16.21 19.54 54.96
CA THR A 41 15.23 20.20 55.82
C THR A 41 14.87 19.28 56.99
N THR A 42 14.12 19.79 57.97
CA THR A 42 13.61 18.97 59.08
C THR A 42 12.56 17.95 58.62
N GLU A 43 11.92 18.21 57.49
CA GLU A 43 10.81 17.40 56.95
C GLU A 43 11.25 16.52 55.76
N GLY A 44 12.51 16.64 55.29
CA GLY A 44 13.05 15.88 54.18
C GLY A 44 14.17 16.61 53.45
N MET A 45 13.96 16.90 52.17
CA MET A 45 14.90 17.63 51.32
C MET A 45 14.19 18.65 50.45
N GLN A 46 14.83 19.79 50.22
CA GLN A 46 14.45 20.76 49.20
C GLN A 46 15.44 20.71 48.05
N ILE A 47 14.94 20.79 46.82
CA ILE A 47 15.73 20.97 45.61
C ILE A 47 15.26 22.21 44.84
N THR A 48 16.22 22.93 44.26
CA THR A 48 16.02 24.15 43.50
C THR A 48 16.89 24.10 42.25
N ASP A 49 16.28 24.14 41.08
CA ASP A 49 17.02 24.10 39.82
C ASP A 49 16.57 25.22 38.90
N SER A 50 17.53 26.02 38.43
CA SER A 50 17.27 27.12 37.51
C SER A 50 16.80 26.67 36.13
N PHE A 51 17.17 25.46 35.68
CA PHE A 51 16.92 24.99 34.32
C PHE A 51 16.11 23.68 34.27
N GLY A 52 15.84 23.06 35.42
CA GLY A 52 15.07 21.81 35.52
C GLY A 52 15.75 20.61 34.86
N ILE A 53 17.09 20.58 34.84
CA ILE A 53 17.92 19.50 34.28
C ILE A 53 18.49 18.56 35.34
N HIS A 54 18.61 19.03 36.59
CA HIS A 54 19.19 18.32 37.72
C HIS A 54 18.08 17.67 38.56
N ALA A 55 18.03 16.34 38.55
CA ALA A 55 17.05 15.55 39.27
C ALA A 55 17.65 14.85 40.49
N ALA A 56 16.80 14.52 41.46
CA ALA A 56 17.12 13.51 42.45
C ALA A 56 16.65 12.15 41.94
N TYR A 57 17.51 11.13 42.02
CA TYR A 57 17.20 9.77 41.58
C TYR A 57 17.49 8.75 42.68
N THR A 58 16.76 7.65 42.65
CA THR A 58 17.06 6.46 43.43
C THR A 58 18.41 5.87 43.03
N GLU A 59 19.10 5.23 43.98
CA GLU A 59 20.36 4.56 43.67
C GLU A 59 20.10 3.27 42.89
N ASN A 60 19.03 2.55 43.23
CA ASN A 60 18.59 1.34 42.57
C ASN A 60 17.64 1.61 41.38
N VAL A 61 17.47 0.56 40.58
CA VAL A 61 16.53 0.47 39.47
C VAL A 61 15.36 -0.40 39.91
N TYR A 62 14.14 0.02 39.58
CA TYR A 62 12.91 -0.69 39.89
C TYR A 62 12.28 -1.22 38.61
N GLY A 63 11.62 -2.36 38.70
CA GLY A 63 10.87 -2.98 37.60
C GLY A 63 9.37 -2.82 37.75
N THR A 64 8.65 -2.78 36.63
CA THR A 64 7.17 -2.89 36.61
C THR A 64 6.70 -4.34 36.83
N PRO A 65 5.52 -4.56 37.42
CA PRO A 65 4.58 -3.54 37.91
C PRO A 65 5.04 -2.86 39.22
N LEU A 66 4.84 -1.54 39.35
CA LEU A 66 5.21 -0.81 40.57
C LEU A 66 4.29 0.39 40.87
N THR A 67 4.34 0.89 42.11
CA THR A 67 3.76 2.16 42.53
C THR A 67 4.83 3.08 43.09
N ILE A 68 4.83 4.34 42.65
CA ILE A 68 5.68 5.43 43.15
C ILE A 68 4.78 6.40 43.92
N GLU A 69 5.03 6.58 45.21
CA GLU A 69 4.25 7.51 46.04
C GLU A 69 5.16 8.58 46.60
N GLY A 70 4.75 9.85 46.52
CA GLY A 70 5.52 10.98 47.01
C GLY A 70 4.66 11.96 47.79
N THR A 71 5.18 12.45 48.91
CA THR A 71 4.64 13.65 49.58
C THR A 71 5.48 14.84 49.15
N LEU A 72 4.92 15.67 48.28
CA LEU A 72 5.67 16.70 47.53
C LEU A 72 5.01 18.07 47.71
N MET A 73 5.81 19.13 47.76
CA MET A 73 5.34 20.51 47.84
C MET A 73 6.18 21.42 46.96
N THR A 74 5.54 22.24 46.14
CA THR A 74 6.21 23.33 45.40
C THR A 74 5.76 24.69 45.93
N ASP A 75 6.67 25.66 45.96
CA ASP A 75 6.37 27.05 46.29
C ASP A 75 5.81 27.86 45.11
N SER A 76 5.93 27.32 43.90
CA SER A 76 5.56 28.00 42.67
C SER A 76 5.11 26.99 41.60
N THR A 77 6.05 26.44 40.83
CA THR A 77 5.75 25.60 39.66
C THR A 77 6.42 24.23 39.75
N ASN A 78 6.06 23.32 38.85
CA ASN A 78 6.75 22.07 38.51
C ASN A 78 7.01 21.12 39.70
N ILE A 79 6.05 20.24 39.97
CA ILE A 79 6.36 18.96 40.62
C ILE A 79 6.61 17.95 39.51
N VAL A 80 7.83 17.44 39.39
CA VAL A 80 8.18 16.46 38.35
C VAL A 80 8.51 15.10 38.96
N LEU A 81 7.81 14.06 38.51
CA LEU A 81 8.14 12.65 38.76
C LEU A 81 8.78 12.03 37.51
N LEU A 82 9.72 11.11 37.70
CA LEU A 82 10.52 10.50 36.64
C LEU A 82 10.57 8.98 36.82
N TYR A 83 10.37 8.24 35.74
CA TYR A 83 10.58 6.78 35.71
C TYR A 83 10.82 6.29 34.27
N GLY A 84 11.93 5.58 34.04
CA GLY A 84 12.32 5.14 32.69
C GLY A 84 12.54 6.33 31.75
N LYS A 85 11.83 6.36 30.60
CA LYS A 85 11.76 7.54 29.71
C LYS A 85 10.58 8.46 30.05
N GLY A 86 9.78 8.07 31.02
CA GLY A 86 8.55 8.74 31.39
C GLY A 86 8.77 9.86 32.38
N GLN A 87 7.78 10.74 32.41
CA GLN A 87 7.78 11.94 33.23
C GLN A 87 6.34 12.33 33.54
N ILE A 88 6.07 12.82 34.74
CA ILE A 88 4.81 13.51 35.07
C ILE A 88 5.17 14.89 35.57
N ILE A 89 4.47 15.93 35.10
CA ILE A 89 4.62 17.31 35.57
C ILE A 89 3.26 17.86 36.02
N LEU A 90 3.20 18.26 37.28
CA LEU A 90 2.13 19.08 37.86
C LEU A 90 2.61 20.53 37.98
N ASN A 91 1.69 21.49 37.89
CA ASN A 91 1.98 22.93 37.78
C ASN A 91 3.01 23.24 36.67
N TRP A 92 2.74 22.83 35.43
CA TRP A 92 3.75 22.90 34.36
C TRP A 92 4.03 24.34 33.89
N ASP A 93 5.10 24.94 34.41
CA ASP A 93 5.64 26.24 33.98
C ASP A 93 4.54 27.33 33.91
N ARG A 94 4.41 28.05 32.78
CA ARG A 94 3.38 29.08 32.57
C ARG A 94 1.96 28.53 32.35
N ARG A 95 1.82 27.20 32.29
CA ARG A 95 0.57 26.47 32.10
C ARG A 95 0.32 25.55 33.29
N GLU A 96 0.14 26.15 34.46
CA GLU A 96 -0.04 25.43 35.73
C GLU A 96 -1.21 24.44 35.69
N ASP A 97 -2.23 24.73 34.88
CA ASP A 97 -3.42 23.91 34.67
C ASP A 97 -3.15 22.66 33.83
N LEU A 98 -2.05 22.63 33.05
CA LEU A 98 -1.76 21.55 32.12
C LEU A 98 -0.96 20.44 32.81
N LEU A 99 -1.52 19.23 32.82
CA LEU A 99 -0.80 18.02 33.20
C LEU A 99 0.03 17.54 32.01
N HIS A 100 1.36 17.53 32.15
CA HIS A 100 2.27 16.96 31.16
C HIS A 100 2.69 15.56 31.58
N VAL A 101 2.45 14.57 30.72
CA VAL A 101 2.83 13.18 30.94
C VAL A 101 3.68 12.70 29.79
N ARG A 102 4.80 12.04 30.06
CA ARG A 102 5.58 11.29 29.07
C ARG A 102 5.49 9.81 29.39
N HIS A 103 5.23 9.01 28.36
CA HIS A 103 5.10 7.56 28.49
C HIS A 103 6.40 6.91 29.02
N PRO A 104 6.35 6.10 30.08
CA PRO A 104 7.52 5.38 30.64
C PRO A 104 8.37 4.62 29.63
N ALA A 105 7.75 3.95 28.65
CA ALA A 105 8.45 3.13 27.66
C ALA A 105 9.00 3.93 26.45
N THR A 106 8.23 4.91 25.96
CA THR A 106 8.46 5.54 24.65
C THR A 106 8.90 7.00 24.77
N GLY A 107 8.64 7.64 25.91
CA GLY A 107 8.86 9.08 26.12
C GLY A 107 7.83 9.96 25.41
N GLN A 108 6.82 9.38 24.76
CA GLN A 108 5.79 10.13 24.03
C GLN A 108 5.03 11.07 24.98
N PRO A 109 4.92 12.37 24.65
CA PRO A 109 4.24 13.34 25.49
C PRO A 109 2.72 13.30 25.30
N PHE A 110 2.00 13.57 26.38
CA PHE A 110 0.57 13.80 26.48
C PHE A 110 0.35 15.07 27.30
N HIS A 111 -0.57 15.92 26.85
CA HIS A 111 -0.87 17.21 27.47
C HIS A 111 -2.37 17.26 27.78
N LEU A 112 -2.73 17.40 29.05
CA LEU A 112 -4.12 17.32 29.51
C LEU A 112 -4.50 18.61 30.25
N GLU A 113 -5.40 19.38 29.66
CA GLU A 113 -5.82 20.68 30.19
C GLU A 113 -6.68 20.52 31.44
N GLY A 114 -6.48 21.42 32.42
CA GLY A 114 -7.25 21.45 33.67
C GLY A 114 -6.88 20.40 34.72
N LEU A 115 -6.01 19.43 34.41
CA LEU A 115 -5.67 18.31 35.29
C LEU A 115 -4.30 18.46 36.00
N GLY A 116 -3.52 19.50 35.67
CA GLY A 116 -2.15 19.66 36.15
C GLY A 116 -2.00 20.47 37.44
N ARG A 117 -3.03 21.22 37.85
CA ARG A 117 -2.91 22.21 38.91
C ARG A 117 -2.90 21.59 40.31
N VAL A 118 -1.94 22.00 41.13
CA VAL A 118 -1.88 21.78 42.57
C VAL A 118 -1.62 23.12 43.31
N PRO A 119 -2.27 23.37 44.46
CA PRO A 119 -1.99 24.53 45.29
C PRO A 119 -0.51 24.68 45.69
N THR A 120 0.05 25.88 45.59
CA THR A 120 1.42 26.14 46.02
C THR A 120 1.52 26.26 47.54
N GLY A 121 2.69 25.94 48.10
CA GLY A 121 2.95 26.01 49.55
C GLY A 121 2.15 25.00 50.38
N ARG A 122 1.66 23.92 49.76
CA ARG A 122 0.96 22.81 50.43
C ARG A 122 1.59 21.48 50.07
N TRP A 123 1.57 20.56 51.02
CA TRP A 123 1.95 19.17 50.80
C TRP A 123 0.85 18.45 50.04
N HIS A 124 1.25 17.75 48.97
CA HIS A 124 0.38 16.93 48.14
C HIS A 124 0.87 15.49 48.15
N HIS A 125 -0.08 14.56 48.26
CA HIS A 125 0.20 13.14 48.08
C HIS A 125 0.04 12.81 46.60
N VAL A 126 1.09 12.30 45.96
CA VAL A 126 1.07 11.95 44.55
C VAL A 126 1.41 10.48 44.39
N GLU A 127 0.56 9.75 43.69
CA GLU A 127 0.74 8.32 43.41
C GLU A 127 0.82 8.11 41.90
N TRP A 128 1.90 7.48 41.46
CA TRP A 128 2.08 7.05 40.08
C TRP A 128 2.16 5.53 40.04
N ILE A 129 1.05 4.91 39.66
CA ILE A 129 0.91 3.46 39.53
C ILE A 129 1.25 3.08 38.09
N ILE A 130 2.16 2.13 37.91
CA ILE A 130 2.56 1.58 36.61
C ILE A 130 2.38 0.07 36.68
N ALA A 131 1.15 -0.38 36.39
CA ALA A 131 0.81 -1.78 36.26
C ALA A 131 1.27 -2.32 34.89
N GLU A 132 1.15 -3.63 34.65
CA GLU A 132 1.56 -4.23 33.36
C GLU A 132 0.80 -3.68 32.15
N ASP A 133 -0.47 -3.32 32.34
CA ASP A 133 -1.42 -2.95 31.28
C ASP A 133 -1.94 -1.51 31.37
N VAL A 134 -1.60 -0.77 32.43
CA VAL A 134 -2.07 0.59 32.65
C VAL A 134 -1.10 1.40 33.52
N MET A 135 -0.95 2.69 33.21
CA MET A 135 -0.41 3.67 34.15
C MET A 135 -1.51 4.59 34.67
N ARG A 136 -1.47 4.94 35.96
CA ARG A 136 -2.42 5.85 36.61
C ARG A 136 -1.68 6.89 37.44
N LEU A 137 -2.22 8.10 37.48
CA LEU A 137 -1.76 9.20 38.32
C LEU A 137 -2.89 9.63 39.25
N LEU A 138 -2.64 9.59 40.55
CA LEU A 138 -3.52 10.13 41.57
C LEU A 138 -2.83 11.29 42.28
N VAL A 139 -3.60 12.33 42.61
CA VAL A 139 -3.14 13.47 43.40
C VAL A 139 -4.17 13.72 44.49
N ASP A 140 -3.73 13.64 45.76
CA ASP A 140 -4.55 13.73 46.96
C ASP A 140 -5.74 12.74 46.93
N GLY A 141 -5.51 11.54 46.40
CA GLY A 141 -6.51 10.48 46.24
C GLY A 141 -7.46 10.62 45.04
N GLU A 142 -7.36 11.71 44.27
CA GLU A 142 -8.14 11.92 43.05
C GLU A 142 -7.37 11.42 41.81
N GLU A 143 -7.95 10.49 41.05
CA GLU A 143 -7.36 10.03 39.77
C GLU A 143 -7.39 11.17 38.74
N ARG A 144 -6.21 11.66 38.37
CA ARG A 144 -6.02 12.73 37.38
C ARG A 144 -5.81 12.19 35.97
N TYR A 145 -5.28 10.97 35.83
CA TYR A 145 -4.98 10.40 34.52
C TYR A 145 -4.84 8.88 34.56
N ALA A 146 -5.29 8.22 33.51
CA ALA A 146 -5.07 6.80 33.28
C ALA A 146 -4.75 6.56 31.79
N LEU A 147 -3.75 5.72 31.51
CA LEU A 147 -3.35 5.37 30.15
C LEU A 147 -3.10 3.86 30.06
N ALA A 148 -3.90 3.19 29.26
CA ALA A 148 -3.70 1.77 28.93
C ALA A 148 -2.54 1.62 27.93
N GLY A 149 -1.71 0.59 28.13
CA GLY A 149 -0.53 0.31 27.31
C GLY A 149 0.12 -1.01 27.70
N ASN A 150 1.32 -1.30 27.19
CA ASN A 150 2.10 -2.46 27.62
C ASN A 150 3.36 -1.97 28.36
N TYR A 151 3.34 -2.05 29.68
CA TYR A 151 4.43 -1.60 30.54
C TYR A 151 5.31 -2.75 31.02
N ARG A 152 5.13 -3.98 30.50
CA ARG A 152 5.88 -5.16 30.96
C ARG A 152 7.39 -5.02 30.72
N GLY A 153 8.17 -5.52 31.67
CA GLY A 153 9.63 -5.54 31.59
C GLY A 153 10.28 -4.15 31.60
N LEU A 154 9.52 -3.08 31.86
CA LEU A 154 10.10 -1.76 32.04
C LEU A 154 10.90 -1.73 33.32
N SER A 155 12.08 -1.14 33.24
CA SER A 155 12.93 -0.89 34.40
C SER A 155 13.52 0.51 34.31
N GLY A 156 13.59 1.19 35.45
CA GLY A 156 14.08 2.56 35.52
C GLY A 156 14.39 2.99 36.94
N LYS A 157 15.20 4.04 37.06
CA LYS A 157 15.33 4.76 38.32
C LYS A 157 14.08 5.59 38.54
N VAL A 158 13.64 5.69 39.79
CA VAL A 158 12.60 6.63 40.20
C VAL A 158 13.29 7.94 40.52
N GLY A 159 12.70 9.06 40.09
CA GLY A 159 13.27 10.36 40.37
C GLY A 159 12.24 11.44 40.55
N VAL A 160 12.70 12.55 41.14
CA VAL A 160 11.93 13.79 41.26
C VAL A 160 12.81 14.96 40.85
N ARG A 161 12.21 15.97 40.24
CA ARG A 161 12.89 17.24 39.94
C ARG A 161 11.93 18.41 39.98
N THR A 162 12.50 19.60 39.92
CA THR A 162 11.77 20.86 39.80
C THR A 162 12.05 21.52 38.44
N GLY A 163 11.52 22.72 38.21
CA GLY A 163 11.79 23.55 37.03
C GLY A 163 11.75 25.05 37.37
N TRP A 164 12.43 25.87 36.56
CA TRP A 164 12.35 27.34 36.60
C TRP A 164 12.54 27.99 37.99
N ARG A 165 13.54 27.55 38.75
CA ARG A 165 13.86 28.03 40.11
C ARG A 165 12.76 27.80 41.15
N ALA A 166 11.77 26.97 40.87
CA ALA A 166 10.80 26.56 41.88
C ALA A 166 11.49 25.70 42.95
N ASN A 167 11.13 25.93 44.21
CA ASN A 167 11.60 25.12 45.32
C ASN A 167 10.67 23.92 45.45
N LEU A 168 11.17 22.72 45.13
CA LEU A 168 10.46 21.47 45.37
C LEU A 168 10.95 20.87 46.69
N GLN A 169 10.04 20.71 47.64
CA GLN A 169 10.26 19.96 48.85
C GLN A 169 9.75 18.53 48.69
N VAL A 170 10.56 17.58 49.12
CA VAL A 170 10.30 16.15 49.10
C VAL A 170 10.28 15.69 50.54
N GLY A 171 9.09 15.34 51.05
CA GLY A 171 8.91 14.84 52.40
C GLY A 171 9.24 13.35 52.47
N THR A 172 8.44 12.55 51.77
CA THR A 172 8.61 11.08 51.70
C THR A 172 8.53 10.60 50.26
N LEU A 173 9.25 9.51 49.96
CA LEU A 173 9.12 8.74 48.73
C LEU A 173 9.01 7.25 49.05
N THR A 174 7.98 6.59 48.53
CA THR A 174 7.75 5.15 48.65
C THR A 174 7.80 4.53 47.26
N VAL A 175 8.47 3.38 47.11
CA VAL A 175 8.49 2.61 45.87
C VAL A 175 8.17 1.14 46.16
N THR A 176 7.00 0.71 45.70
CA THR A 176 6.49 -0.64 45.91
C THR A 176 6.47 -1.38 44.58
N GLU A 177 7.34 -2.38 44.42
CA GLU A 177 7.29 -3.32 43.29
C GLU A 177 6.27 -4.40 43.62
N HIS A 178 5.39 -4.67 42.67
CA HIS A 178 4.35 -5.67 42.78
C HIS A 178 4.76 -6.93 42.02
N LEU A 179 4.29 -8.09 42.47
CA LEU A 179 4.53 -9.32 41.74
C LEU A 179 3.81 -9.26 40.37
N PRO A 180 4.47 -9.69 39.28
CA PRO A 180 3.79 -9.93 38.02
C PRO A 180 2.64 -10.92 38.25
N ALA A 181 1.48 -10.62 37.69
CA ALA A 181 0.28 -11.43 37.93
C ALA A 181 0.30 -12.79 37.18
N ASP A 182 1.44 -13.22 36.67
CA ASP A 182 1.67 -14.56 36.09
C ASP A 182 2.64 -15.43 36.93
N GLY A 183 3.15 -14.93 38.06
CA GLY A 183 3.93 -15.69 39.04
C GLY A 183 5.26 -16.25 38.52
N ARG A 184 5.75 -15.82 37.36
CA ARG A 184 6.98 -16.36 36.77
C ARG A 184 8.24 -15.59 37.22
N TYR A 185 8.52 -15.59 38.52
CA TYR A 185 9.89 -15.66 39.05
C TYR A 185 9.86 -16.23 40.48
N ALA A 186 10.63 -17.31 40.67
CA ALA A 186 10.96 -18.01 41.91
C ALA A 186 9.90 -18.93 42.55
N SER A 187 10.23 -20.22 42.52
CA SER A 187 9.78 -21.26 43.44
C SER A 187 9.90 -20.84 44.92
N ALA A 188 8.78 -20.77 45.63
CA ALA A 188 8.55 -21.31 46.99
C ALA A 188 7.29 -20.70 47.63
N GLY A 189 6.31 -21.56 47.99
CA GLY A 189 5.32 -21.31 49.05
C GLY A 189 4.19 -20.31 48.76
N ALA A 190 2.96 -20.85 48.67
CA ALA A 190 1.66 -20.20 48.43
C ALA A 190 1.32 -18.90 49.20
N PRO A 191 0.30 -18.15 48.73
CA PRO A 191 -0.53 -17.33 49.62
C PRO A 191 -2.03 -17.66 49.51
N GLU A 192 -2.58 -18.17 50.61
CA GLU A 192 -4.03 -18.34 50.85
C GLU A 192 -4.65 -17.09 51.55
N LYS A 193 -3.89 -15.98 51.65
CA LYS A 193 -4.27 -14.80 52.48
C LYS A 193 -4.62 -13.52 51.73
N GLU A 194 -4.49 -13.47 50.40
CA GLU A 194 -4.86 -12.28 49.62
C GLU A 194 -6.36 -12.19 49.30
N ALA A 195 -7.08 -13.31 49.32
CA ALA A 195 -8.53 -13.32 49.09
C ALA A 195 -9.32 -12.67 50.25
N GLU A 196 -8.86 -12.81 51.50
CA GLU A 196 -9.52 -12.21 52.67
C GLU A 196 -9.32 -10.68 52.77
N ALA A 197 -8.25 -10.13 52.17
CA ALA A 197 -7.98 -8.69 52.20
C ALA A 197 -8.93 -7.91 51.27
N LEU A 198 -9.23 -8.48 50.10
CA LEU A 198 -10.14 -7.88 49.11
C LEU A 198 -11.60 -7.87 49.57
N GLU A 199 -12.09 -8.92 50.23
CA GLU A 199 -13.46 -8.94 50.77
C GLU A 199 -13.69 -7.90 51.88
N SER A 200 -12.65 -7.57 52.66
CA SER A 200 -12.75 -6.58 53.74
C SER A 200 -12.88 -5.13 53.25
N LEU A 201 -12.31 -4.80 52.07
CA LEU A 201 -12.42 -3.47 51.48
C LEU A 201 -13.81 -3.22 50.87
N HIS A 202 -14.43 -4.25 50.29
CA HIS A 202 -15.76 -4.16 49.69
C HIS A 202 -16.90 -3.96 50.71
N ALA A 203 -16.73 -4.41 51.95
CA ALA A 203 -17.73 -4.21 53.00
C ALA A 203 -17.79 -2.76 53.54
N SER A 204 -16.81 -1.90 53.21
CA SER A 204 -16.67 -0.57 53.80
C SER A 204 -17.09 0.61 52.90
N SER A 205 -17.28 0.40 51.59
CA SER A 205 -17.63 1.47 50.64
C SER A 205 -19.12 1.47 50.32
N GLY A 206 -19.91 2.11 51.19
CA GLY A 206 -21.36 2.29 51.03
C GLY A 206 -21.76 3.19 49.85
N ILE A 207 -21.55 2.75 48.62
CA ILE A 207 -21.94 3.46 47.40
C ILE A 207 -23.22 2.82 46.84
N SER A 208 -24.36 3.22 47.39
CA SER A 208 -25.68 2.90 46.84
C SER A 208 -26.08 3.96 45.81
N ASN A 209 -25.63 3.84 44.56
CA ASN A 209 -26.27 4.38 43.35
C ASN A 209 -25.36 4.15 42.14
N MET A 210 -25.47 2.99 41.49
CA MET A 210 -24.99 2.78 40.12
C MET A 210 -26.17 2.50 39.19
N PRO A 211 -26.20 3.05 37.96
CA PRO A 211 -27.21 2.71 36.95
C PRO A 211 -27.18 1.21 36.63
N GLN A 212 -28.35 0.60 36.39
CA GLN A 212 -28.54 -0.85 36.15
C GLN A 212 -27.66 -1.45 35.02
N ALA A 213 -27.22 -0.64 34.05
CA ALA A 213 -26.31 -1.08 32.98
C ALA A 213 -24.86 -1.28 33.46
N ALA A 214 -24.40 -0.48 34.44
CA ALA A 214 -23.06 -0.60 35.00
C ALA A 214 -22.91 -1.84 35.89
N SER A 215 -23.97 -2.26 36.59
CA SER A 215 -23.92 -3.45 37.46
C SER A 215 -23.85 -4.77 36.67
N VAL A 216 -24.47 -4.83 35.48
CA VAL A 216 -24.42 -6.01 34.60
C VAL A 216 -23.05 -6.12 33.92
N ALA A 217 -22.48 -5.00 33.45
CA ALA A 217 -21.12 -4.98 32.90
C ALA A 217 -20.08 -5.41 33.94
N TYR A 218 -20.25 -4.98 35.21
CA TYR A 218 -19.35 -5.31 36.33
C TYR A 218 -19.42 -6.80 36.72
N ALA A 219 -20.62 -7.39 36.79
CA ALA A 219 -20.78 -8.81 37.12
C ALA A 219 -20.19 -9.75 36.06
N VAL A 220 -20.34 -9.42 34.77
CA VAL A 220 -19.75 -10.19 33.66
C VAL A 220 -18.22 -10.06 33.64
N THR A 221 -17.67 -8.91 34.05
CA THR A 221 -16.20 -8.76 34.19
C THR A 221 -15.65 -9.62 35.31
N THR A 222 -16.37 -9.78 36.43
CA THR A 222 -15.91 -10.61 37.57
C THR A 222 -15.85 -12.10 37.22
N GLU A 223 -16.84 -12.62 36.47
CA GLU A 223 -16.88 -14.02 36.05
C GLU A 223 -15.79 -14.33 35.01
N ILE A 224 -15.56 -13.42 34.05
CA ILE A 224 -14.47 -13.53 33.07
C ILE A 224 -13.10 -13.42 33.75
N GLU A 225 -12.94 -12.55 34.74
CA GLU A 225 -11.70 -12.46 35.53
C GLU A 225 -11.47 -13.70 36.40
N GLN A 226 -12.52 -14.29 36.98
CA GLN A 226 -12.40 -15.59 37.64
C GLN A 226 -12.03 -16.72 36.66
N MET A 227 -12.61 -16.75 35.46
CA MET A 227 -12.20 -17.70 34.41
C MET A 227 -10.74 -17.49 33.98
N ARG A 228 -10.29 -16.23 33.88
CA ARG A 228 -8.90 -15.86 33.60
C ARG A 228 -7.93 -16.43 34.65
N LEU A 229 -8.33 -16.43 35.92
CA LEU A 229 -7.52 -16.91 37.04
C LEU A 229 -7.53 -18.44 37.20
N THR A 230 -8.60 -19.13 36.77
CA THR A 230 -8.83 -20.55 37.11
C THR A 230 -8.61 -21.55 35.97
N GLN A 231 -8.75 -21.17 34.69
CA GLN A 231 -8.81 -22.13 33.57
C GLN A 231 -7.54 -22.33 32.75
N GLY A 232 -6.39 -21.74 33.12
CA GLY A 232 -5.11 -21.99 32.42
C GLY A 232 -5.16 -21.70 30.91
N GLY A 233 -5.46 -20.46 30.53
CA GLY A 233 -5.52 -19.99 29.14
C GLY A 233 -4.32 -19.16 28.69
N LEU A 234 -4.24 -18.87 27.39
CA LEU A 234 -3.34 -17.86 26.84
C LEU A 234 -4.05 -16.49 26.86
N PHE A 235 -3.37 -15.47 27.36
CA PHE A 235 -3.93 -14.12 27.49
C PHE A 235 -2.99 -13.10 26.88
N LEU A 236 -3.55 -12.17 26.10
CA LEU A 236 -2.81 -11.02 25.61
C LEU A 236 -3.10 -9.82 26.51
N ARG A 237 -2.45 -9.78 27.68
CA ARG A 237 -2.69 -8.71 28.66
C ARG A 237 -2.27 -7.35 28.10
N GLY A 238 -3.05 -6.32 28.38
CA GLY A 238 -2.85 -4.97 27.82
C GLY A 238 -3.41 -4.77 26.41
N PHE A 239 -3.84 -5.83 25.71
CA PHE A 239 -4.59 -5.68 24.46
C PHE A 239 -6.08 -5.60 24.77
N ARG A 240 -6.65 -4.40 24.61
CA ARG A 240 -8.09 -4.15 24.69
C ARG A 240 -8.49 -3.17 23.59
N PRO A 241 -9.68 -3.33 22.99
CA PRO A 241 -10.20 -2.36 22.03
C PRO A 241 -10.52 -1.06 22.77
N LEU A 242 -10.44 0.06 22.06
CA LEU A 242 -10.94 1.34 22.58
C LEU A 242 -12.42 1.54 22.25
N PRO A 243 -13.15 2.29 23.11
CA PRO A 243 -14.47 2.77 22.77
C PRO A 243 -14.46 3.56 21.48
N HIS A 244 -15.20 3.07 20.49
CA HIS A 244 -15.29 3.71 19.18
C HIS A 244 -16.57 3.27 18.44
N ALA A 245 -17.14 4.17 17.63
CA ALA A 245 -18.36 3.88 16.86
C ALA A 245 -18.12 2.80 15.78
N ASP A 246 -16.93 2.81 15.17
CA ASP A 246 -16.42 1.74 14.31
C ASP A 246 -15.61 0.73 15.14
N SER A 247 -16.11 -0.50 15.22
CA SER A 247 -15.54 -1.55 16.03
C SER A 247 -14.14 -2.01 15.56
N LEU A 248 -13.83 -1.91 14.26
CA LEU A 248 -12.49 -2.23 13.73
C LEU A 248 -11.46 -1.18 14.15
N LEU A 249 -11.80 0.10 14.01
CA LEU A 249 -10.90 1.20 14.42
C LEU A 249 -10.62 1.16 15.92
N GLY A 250 -11.63 0.85 16.74
CA GLY A 250 -11.45 0.63 18.17
C GLY A 250 -10.47 -0.51 18.47
N CYS A 251 -10.61 -1.64 17.77
CA CYS A 251 -9.70 -2.79 17.93
C CYS A 251 -8.28 -2.49 17.44
N LEU A 252 -8.11 -1.83 16.30
CA LEU A 252 -6.80 -1.46 15.74
C LEU A 252 -6.06 -0.47 16.64
N THR A 253 -6.76 0.54 17.15
CA THR A 253 -6.17 1.51 18.08
C THR A 253 -5.78 0.82 19.38
N GLY A 254 -6.58 -0.15 19.85
CA GLY A 254 -6.21 -1.04 20.96
C GLY A 254 -4.92 -1.83 20.69
N ALA A 255 -4.78 -2.40 19.49
CA ALA A 255 -3.59 -3.15 19.10
C ALA A 255 -2.35 -2.25 18.98
N LEU A 256 -2.51 -1.02 18.51
CA LEU A 256 -1.45 -0.01 18.49
C LEU A 256 -0.99 0.36 19.89
N ARG A 257 -1.93 0.60 20.82
CA ARG A 257 -1.61 0.86 22.24
C ARG A 257 -0.91 -0.32 22.91
N TYR A 258 -1.30 -1.55 22.57
CA TYR A 258 -0.59 -2.75 23.02
C TYR A 258 0.89 -2.73 22.61
N TYR A 259 1.22 -2.16 21.45
CA TYR A 259 2.59 -1.93 20.99
C TYR A 259 3.20 -0.59 21.45
N ASN A 260 2.55 0.11 22.39
CA ASN A 260 2.90 1.46 22.84
C ASN A 260 3.03 2.47 21.69
N ARG A 261 2.26 2.29 20.62
CA ARG A 261 2.13 3.25 19.53
C ARG A 261 0.83 4.01 19.72
N TYR A 262 0.94 5.30 19.98
CA TYR A 262 -0.22 6.17 20.14
C TYR A 262 -0.31 7.07 18.91
N ILE A 263 -1.23 6.72 18.02
CA ILE A 263 -1.56 7.49 16.83
C ILE A 263 -2.82 8.31 17.11
N GLU A 264 -2.89 9.51 16.55
CA GLU A 264 -4.15 10.25 16.56
C GLU A 264 -5.16 9.61 15.60
N GLU A 265 -6.42 9.66 15.99
CA GLU A 265 -7.51 9.05 15.24
C GLU A 265 -7.65 9.63 13.83
N ALA A 266 -7.55 10.96 13.70
CA ALA A 266 -7.54 11.62 12.40
C ALA A 266 -6.39 11.11 11.51
N GLU A 267 -5.21 10.83 12.08
CA GLU A 267 -4.07 10.29 11.32
C GLU A 267 -4.32 8.84 10.87
N LEU A 268 -4.93 8.01 11.73
CA LEU A 268 -5.35 6.65 11.41
C LEU A 268 -6.42 6.63 10.31
N MET A 269 -7.46 7.45 10.45
CA MET A 269 -8.57 7.56 9.49
C MET A 269 -8.16 8.24 8.17
N GLY A 270 -7.28 9.22 8.23
CA GLY A 270 -6.67 9.89 7.09
C GLY A 270 -5.84 8.94 6.25
N THR A 271 -4.85 8.30 6.89
CA THR A 271 -3.93 7.39 6.20
C THR A 271 -4.64 6.15 5.66
N SER A 272 -5.62 5.62 6.39
CA SER A 272 -6.43 4.47 5.93
C SER A 272 -7.36 4.77 4.77
N GLY A 273 -7.64 6.05 4.50
CA GLY A 273 -8.65 6.49 3.54
C GLY A 273 -10.08 6.54 4.08
N ILE A 274 -10.34 6.05 5.29
CA ILE A 274 -11.70 5.99 5.88
C ILE A 274 -12.32 7.39 5.96
N SER A 275 -11.52 8.40 6.32
CA SER A 275 -11.97 9.79 6.41
C SER A 275 -12.50 10.37 5.08
N PHE A 276 -12.11 9.78 3.93
CA PHE A 276 -12.54 10.19 2.59
C PHE A 276 -13.64 9.30 2.00
N MET A 277 -14.02 8.23 2.69
CA MET A 277 -15.02 7.27 2.19
C MET A 277 -16.39 7.55 2.81
N PRO A 278 -17.48 7.02 2.24
CA PRO A 278 -18.77 6.99 2.91
C PRO A 278 -18.63 6.20 4.21
N PRO A 279 -19.42 6.50 5.25
CA PRO A 279 -19.50 5.68 6.44
C PRO A 279 -20.09 4.32 6.07
N VAL A 280 -19.21 3.34 5.86
CA VAL A 280 -19.48 1.92 5.70
C VAL A 280 -18.57 1.17 6.66
N GLU A 281 -18.97 -0.03 7.10
CA GLU A 281 -18.02 -0.90 7.81
C GLU A 281 -16.84 -1.18 6.86
N PRO A 282 -15.60 -0.77 7.20
CA PRO A 282 -14.46 -0.66 6.28
C PRO A 282 -13.98 -2.00 5.65
N LEU A 283 -14.62 -3.12 6.00
CA LEU A 283 -14.26 -4.46 5.52
C LEU A 283 -15.47 -5.26 4.99
N THR A 284 -16.60 -4.60 4.72
CA THR A 284 -17.83 -5.32 4.33
C THR A 284 -18.01 -5.56 2.83
N GLU A 285 -17.45 -4.73 1.94
CA GLU A 285 -17.42 -5.00 0.48
C GLU A 285 -16.76 -3.86 -0.33
N ALA A 286 -16.72 -2.62 0.18
CA ALA A 286 -16.26 -1.44 -0.57
C ALA A 286 -14.72 -1.22 -0.58
N ILE A 287 -14.00 -1.72 0.43
CA ILE A 287 -12.53 -1.71 0.49
C ILE A 287 -12.07 -3.16 0.44
N THR A 288 -11.30 -3.54 -0.58
CA THR A 288 -10.59 -4.82 -0.52
C THR A 288 -9.63 -4.77 0.66
N PHE A 289 -9.66 -5.76 1.56
CA PHE A 289 -8.80 -5.84 2.74
C PHE A 289 -7.33 -5.51 2.41
N ASP A 290 -6.87 -5.91 1.22
CA ASP A 290 -5.53 -5.60 0.70
C ASP A 290 -5.22 -4.10 0.63
N ARG A 291 -6.17 -3.26 0.20
CA ARG A 291 -5.99 -1.80 0.18
C ARG A 291 -5.87 -1.24 1.58
N PHE A 292 -6.73 -1.68 2.49
CA PHE A 292 -6.69 -1.26 3.89
C PHE A 292 -5.39 -1.74 4.57
N ALA A 293 -4.97 -2.98 4.34
CA ALA A 293 -3.71 -3.53 4.83
C ALA A 293 -2.50 -2.79 4.25
N ALA A 294 -2.52 -2.38 2.98
CA ALA A 294 -1.49 -1.54 2.39
C ALA A 294 -1.42 -0.17 3.08
N ALA A 295 -2.56 0.45 3.37
CA ALA A 295 -2.63 1.71 4.12
C ALA A 295 -2.06 1.58 5.54
N MET A 296 -2.44 0.51 6.25
CA MET A 296 -1.93 0.22 7.59
C MET A 296 -0.43 -0.03 7.60
N LYS A 297 0.11 -0.64 6.53
CA LYS A 297 1.56 -0.83 6.39
C LYS A 297 2.30 0.51 6.38
N LEU A 298 1.71 1.57 5.81
CA LEU A 298 2.30 2.91 5.84
C LEU A 298 2.38 3.49 7.25
N LEU A 299 1.48 3.09 8.15
CA LEU A 299 1.53 3.41 9.59
C LEU A 299 2.49 2.50 10.38
N GLY A 300 3.23 1.64 9.67
CA GLY A 300 4.08 0.63 10.28
C GLY A 300 3.29 -0.49 10.94
N ILE A 301 2.16 -0.88 10.35
CA ILE A 301 1.30 -1.97 10.82
C ILE A 301 1.11 -2.98 9.69
N LYS A 302 1.57 -4.21 9.88
CA LYS A 302 1.27 -5.31 8.97
C LYS A 302 0.01 -6.02 9.44
N LEU A 303 -1.03 -5.98 8.62
CA LEU A 303 -2.22 -6.79 8.80
C LEU A 303 -2.11 -8.10 7.99
N THR A 304 -2.52 -9.21 8.60
CA THR A 304 -2.66 -10.50 7.88
C THR A 304 -4.06 -11.03 8.13
N HIS A 305 -4.81 -11.23 7.06
CA HIS A 305 -6.14 -11.82 7.11
C HIS A 305 -6.06 -13.34 7.03
N TRP A 306 -6.93 -14.00 7.78
CA TRP A 306 -7.11 -15.43 7.77
C TRP A 306 -8.60 -15.75 7.90
N ASN A 307 -9.09 -16.69 7.11
CA ASN A 307 -10.45 -17.21 7.22
C ASN A 307 -10.40 -18.70 7.52
N GLY A 308 -11.29 -19.17 8.38
CA GLY A 308 -11.48 -20.59 8.60
C GLY A 308 -12.55 -20.86 9.64
N LYS A 309 -12.60 -22.12 10.06
CA LYS A 309 -13.61 -22.62 10.99
C LYS A 309 -13.05 -23.69 11.91
N GLY A 310 -13.66 -23.83 13.08
CA GLY A 310 -13.38 -24.88 14.03
C GLY A 310 -11.98 -24.87 14.66
N GLU A 311 -11.36 -26.04 14.84
CA GLU A 311 -10.06 -26.17 15.53
C GLU A 311 -8.95 -25.33 14.91
N ALA A 312 -8.99 -25.09 13.59
CA ALA A 312 -8.01 -24.26 12.91
C ALA A 312 -8.03 -22.80 13.41
N VAL A 313 -9.20 -22.27 13.81
CA VAL A 313 -9.35 -20.93 14.40
C VAL A 313 -8.58 -20.86 15.71
N LEU A 314 -8.74 -21.84 16.58
CA LEU A 314 -8.05 -21.90 17.86
C LEU A 314 -6.54 -22.11 17.69
N ALA A 315 -6.13 -22.98 16.77
CA ALA A 315 -4.71 -23.19 16.48
C ALA A 315 -4.03 -21.88 16.05
N TYR A 316 -4.68 -21.13 15.14
CA TYR A 316 -4.20 -19.84 14.67
C TYR A 316 -4.12 -18.79 15.80
N ILE A 317 -5.16 -18.68 16.64
CA ILE A 317 -5.17 -17.75 17.78
C ILE A 317 -4.08 -18.11 18.80
N ARG A 318 -3.92 -19.40 19.13
CA ARG A 318 -2.89 -19.87 20.07
C ARG A 318 -1.49 -19.60 19.55
N GLU A 319 -1.24 -19.81 18.25
CA GLU A 319 0.04 -19.48 17.62
C GLU A 319 0.32 -17.97 17.69
N ALA A 320 -0.68 -17.14 17.36
CA ALA A 320 -0.54 -15.68 17.44
C ALA A 320 -0.26 -15.21 18.88
N PHE A 321 -0.98 -15.75 19.87
CA PHE A 321 -0.81 -15.39 21.28
C PHE A 321 0.55 -15.85 21.83
N ALA A 322 1.05 -17.02 21.42
CA ALA A 322 2.39 -17.49 21.77
C ALA A 322 3.50 -16.56 21.25
N GLN A 323 3.21 -15.77 20.21
CA GLN A 323 4.09 -14.75 19.65
C GLN A 323 3.76 -13.33 20.12
N GLU A 324 2.84 -13.17 21.08
CA GLU A 324 2.38 -11.87 21.58
C GLU A 324 1.81 -10.96 20.48
N VAL A 325 0.97 -11.53 19.62
CA VAL A 325 0.37 -10.84 18.47
C VAL A 325 -1.13 -10.62 18.70
N PRO A 326 -1.62 -9.36 18.69
CA PRO A 326 -3.04 -9.05 18.72
C PRO A 326 -3.82 -9.71 17.58
N VAL A 327 -4.97 -10.27 17.94
CA VAL A 327 -5.92 -10.88 17.00
C VAL A 327 -7.24 -10.13 17.10
N ILE A 328 -7.74 -9.68 15.96
CA ILE A 328 -9.06 -9.08 15.80
C ILE A 328 -9.91 -10.07 15.01
N GLY A 329 -11.11 -10.38 15.48
CA GLY A 329 -12.01 -11.33 14.81
C GLY A 329 -13.34 -10.70 14.43
N ARG A 330 -13.92 -11.21 13.35
CA ARG A 330 -15.32 -10.98 12.95
C ARG A 330 -16.07 -12.30 13.15
N PHE A 331 -17.02 -12.31 14.08
CA PHE A 331 -17.77 -13.50 14.49
C PHE A 331 -19.23 -13.36 14.04
N ALA A 332 -19.78 -14.38 13.40
CA ALA A 332 -20.94 -14.30 12.50
C ALA A 332 -22.29 -13.85 13.12
N GLN A 333 -22.37 -13.54 14.42
CA GLN A 333 -23.63 -13.13 15.04
C GLN A 333 -23.92 -11.63 15.06
N ASN A 334 -23.00 -10.72 14.69
CA ASN A 334 -23.26 -9.26 14.78
C ASN A 334 -22.51 -8.33 13.81
N GLY A 335 -21.83 -8.83 12.77
CA GLY A 335 -21.14 -8.00 11.76
C GLY A 335 -19.90 -7.23 12.25
N ASN A 336 -19.85 -6.86 13.53
CA ASN A 336 -18.79 -6.07 14.15
C ASN A 336 -17.49 -6.85 14.42
N TYR A 337 -16.39 -6.10 14.45
CA TYR A 337 -15.08 -6.57 14.86
C TYR A 337 -14.95 -6.60 16.38
N ALA A 338 -14.21 -7.57 16.90
CA ALA A 338 -13.88 -7.68 18.31
C ALA A 338 -12.42 -8.11 18.50
N ALA A 339 -11.79 -7.58 19.54
CA ALA A 339 -10.45 -7.97 19.96
C ALA A 339 -10.52 -9.31 20.70
N VAL A 340 -9.74 -10.30 20.28
CA VAL A 340 -9.57 -11.53 21.05
C VAL A 340 -8.59 -11.25 22.18
N THR A 341 -9.06 -11.31 23.43
CA THR A 341 -8.25 -10.97 24.62
C THR A 341 -7.81 -12.22 25.40
N ALA A 342 -8.51 -13.35 25.23
CA ALA A 342 -8.14 -14.63 25.81
C ALA A 342 -8.45 -15.81 24.88
N CYS A 343 -7.61 -16.84 24.95
CA CYS A 343 -7.88 -18.17 24.39
C CYS A 343 -7.86 -19.21 25.52
N LEU A 344 -9.01 -19.81 25.79
CA LEU A 344 -9.23 -20.80 26.84
C LEU A 344 -9.31 -22.21 26.24
N SER A 345 -9.49 -23.25 27.07
CA SER A 345 -9.70 -24.62 26.59
C SER A 345 -11.03 -24.78 25.85
N GLU A 346 -12.10 -24.16 26.38
CA GLU A 346 -13.48 -24.31 25.89
C GLU A 346 -13.95 -23.22 24.91
N GLY A 347 -13.09 -22.25 24.59
CA GLY A 347 -13.47 -21.12 23.74
C GLY A 347 -12.52 -19.93 23.83
N ILE A 348 -13.00 -18.77 23.43
CA ILE A 348 -12.25 -17.51 23.46
C ILE A 348 -13.02 -16.41 24.19
N VAL A 349 -12.31 -15.41 24.69
CA VAL A 349 -12.92 -14.17 25.19
C VAL A 349 -12.64 -13.07 24.17
N VAL A 350 -13.69 -12.39 23.76
CA VAL A 350 -13.63 -11.27 22.84
C VAL A 350 -14.15 -10.00 23.52
N GLU A 351 -13.55 -8.87 23.22
CA GLU A 351 -14.00 -7.55 23.69
C GLU A 351 -14.37 -6.72 22.45
N GLY A 352 -15.57 -6.15 22.44
CA GLY A 352 -16.03 -5.23 21.38
C GLY A 352 -15.68 -3.78 21.70
N SER A 353 -16.12 -2.84 20.88
CA SER A 353 -15.94 -1.40 21.15
C SER A 353 -16.75 -0.89 22.35
N ASP A 354 -17.67 -1.69 22.89
CA ASP A 354 -18.30 -1.43 24.20
C ASP A 354 -17.38 -1.81 25.38
N CYS A 355 -16.18 -2.32 25.09
CA CYS A 355 -15.23 -2.88 26.06
C CYS A 355 -15.83 -4.00 26.93
N ALA A 356 -16.97 -4.58 26.53
CA ALA A 356 -17.60 -5.66 27.26
C ALA A 356 -16.99 -7.00 26.82
N GLY A 357 -16.39 -7.71 27.77
CA GLY A 357 -15.91 -9.07 27.55
C GLY A 357 -17.07 -10.03 27.29
N ARG A 358 -16.96 -10.83 26.24
CA ARG A 358 -17.94 -11.86 25.87
C ARG A 358 -17.20 -13.17 25.63
N PHE A 359 -17.68 -14.24 26.27
CA PHE A 359 -17.16 -15.58 26.01
C PHE A 359 -17.82 -16.16 24.75
N VAL A 360 -17.01 -16.64 23.81
CA VAL A 360 -17.45 -17.33 22.60
C VAL A 360 -17.04 -18.81 22.72
N PRO A 361 -17.99 -19.73 22.94
CA PRO A 361 -17.70 -21.15 23.11
C PRO A 361 -17.24 -21.77 21.79
N PHE A 362 -16.45 -22.83 21.90
CA PHE A 362 -15.89 -23.56 20.75
C PHE A 362 -16.93 -23.98 19.72
N ASP A 363 -18.09 -24.49 20.16
CA ASP A 363 -19.16 -24.95 19.26
C ASP A 363 -19.67 -23.85 18.33
N LYS A 364 -19.65 -22.57 18.77
CA LYS A 364 -20.00 -21.45 17.89
C LYS A 364 -18.92 -21.16 16.85
N LEU A 365 -17.64 -21.33 17.21
CA LEU A 365 -16.52 -21.19 16.27
C LEU A 365 -16.48 -22.33 15.23
N MET A 366 -17.09 -23.48 15.55
CA MET A 366 -17.24 -24.61 14.62
C MET A 366 -18.36 -24.41 13.60
N ALA A 367 -19.41 -23.66 13.96
CA ALA A 367 -20.62 -23.50 13.15
C ALA A 367 -20.48 -22.43 12.05
N ASP A 368 -19.66 -21.41 12.29
CA ASP A 368 -19.57 -20.21 11.46
C ASP A 368 -18.19 -20.05 10.82
N ASP A 369 -18.13 -19.42 9.64
CA ASP A 369 -16.86 -18.95 9.08
C ASP A 369 -16.41 -17.72 9.88
N VAL A 370 -15.18 -17.78 10.40
CA VAL A 370 -14.56 -16.71 11.21
C VAL A 370 -13.47 -16.05 10.40
N GLY A 371 -13.58 -14.72 10.24
CA GLY A 371 -12.52 -13.88 9.72
C GLY A 371 -11.64 -13.36 10.86
N LEU A 372 -10.34 -13.65 10.81
CA LEU A 372 -9.34 -13.18 11.76
C LEU A 372 -8.33 -12.26 11.08
N VAL A 373 -7.89 -11.25 11.83
CA VAL A 373 -6.85 -10.31 11.42
C VAL A 373 -5.80 -10.28 12.52
N THR A 374 -4.56 -10.64 12.18
CA THR A 374 -3.42 -10.40 13.08
C THR A 374 -2.82 -9.03 12.81
N VAL A 375 -2.46 -8.32 13.87
CA VAL A 375 -1.84 -6.99 13.82
C VAL A 375 -0.39 -7.10 14.26
N ARG A 376 0.55 -6.80 13.37
CA ARG A 376 1.99 -6.82 13.70
C ARG A 376 2.62 -5.46 13.41
N VAL A 377 3.67 -5.14 14.16
CA VAL A 377 4.47 -3.94 13.90
C VAL A 377 5.35 -4.14 12.65
N SER A 378 5.46 -3.11 11.82
CA SER A 378 6.41 -2.98 10.72
C SER A 378 7.06 -1.60 10.70
N GLU A 379 7.98 -1.41 9.75
CA GLU A 379 8.52 -0.10 9.42
C GLU A 379 7.42 0.79 8.83
N ALA A 380 7.32 2.03 9.33
CA ALA A 380 6.37 3.03 8.85
C ALA A 380 6.95 3.79 7.66
N ALA A 381 6.08 4.22 6.75
CA ALA A 381 6.46 5.06 5.64
C ALA A 381 6.69 6.52 6.10
N GLY A 382 7.43 7.30 5.30
CA GLY A 382 7.59 8.73 5.54
C GLY A 382 6.29 9.51 5.32
N GLU A 383 6.14 10.66 5.99
CA GLU A 383 4.93 11.50 5.96
C GLU A 383 4.44 11.85 4.56
N ARG A 384 5.38 12.20 3.68
CA ARG A 384 5.07 12.53 2.28
C ARG A 384 4.39 11.37 1.55
N GLU A 385 4.85 10.15 1.79
CA GLU A 385 4.32 8.94 1.17
C GLU A 385 2.94 8.58 1.72
N ARG A 386 2.74 8.76 3.04
CA ARG A 386 1.43 8.60 3.69
C ARG A 386 0.40 9.58 3.13
N LEU A 387 0.78 10.86 3.04
CA LEU A 387 -0.08 11.90 2.48
C LEU A 387 -0.40 11.63 1.01
N ALA A 388 0.58 11.25 0.20
CA ALA A 388 0.37 10.93 -1.21
C ALA A 388 -0.64 9.79 -1.38
N PHE A 389 -0.46 8.71 -0.62
CA PHE A 389 -1.35 7.55 -0.66
C PHE A 389 -2.78 7.92 -0.24
N ALA A 390 -2.95 8.67 0.85
CA ALA A 390 -4.25 9.15 1.31
C ALA A 390 -4.94 10.04 0.26
N CYS A 391 -4.18 10.95 -0.36
CA CYS A 391 -4.67 11.82 -1.43
C CYS A 391 -5.12 11.02 -2.66
N ARG A 392 -4.39 9.94 -3.05
CA ARG A 392 -4.82 9.04 -4.13
C ARG A 392 -6.11 8.32 -3.79
N LEU A 393 -6.23 7.80 -2.56
CA LEU A 393 -7.45 7.15 -2.12
C LEU A 393 -8.64 8.09 -2.20
N ALA A 394 -8.50 9.32 -1.69
CA ALA A 394 -9.53 10.35 -1.76
C ALA A 394 -9.96 10.66 -3.21
N GLY A 395 -8.99 10.87 -4.12
CA GLY A 395 -9.27 11.09 -5.54
C GLY A 395 -9.98 9.90 -6.21
N GLY A 396 -9.61 8.67 -5.85
CA GLY A 396 -10.15 7.44 -6.41
C GLY A 396 -11.57 7.08 -5.95
N VAL A 397 -12.02 7.57 -4.79
CA VAL A 397 -13.36 7.28 -4.24
C VAL A 397 -14.41 8.32 -4.60
N SER A 398 -14.05 9.39 -5.32
CA SER A 398 -14.96 10.49 -5.67
C SER A 398 -16.26 10.03 -6.35
N ALA A 399 -16.17 9.06 -7.27
CA ALA A 399 -17.35 8.50 -7.95
C ALA A 399 -18.26 7.69 -6.99
N GLN A 400 -17.65 6.93 -6.07
CA GLN A 400 -18.38 6.17 -5.06
C GLN A 400 -19.08 7.11 -4.07
N ASN A 401 -18.42 8.19 -3.66
CA ASN A 401 -19.01 9.22 -2.81
C ASN A 401 -20.20 9.90 -3.50
N ALA A 402 -20.10 10.19 -4.80
CA ALA A 402 -21.20 10.76 -5.56
C ALA A 402 -22.45 9.84 -5.57
N GLU A 403 -22.25 8.53 -5.74
CA GLU A 403 -23.34 7.54 -5.65
C GLU A 403 -23.91 7.44 -4.22
N ALA A 404 -23.04 7.42 -3.20
CA ALA A 404 -23.45 7.34 -1.81
C ALA A 404 -24.24 8.58 -1.35
N TYR A 405 -23.84 9.77 -1.79
CA TYR A 405 -24.59 11.00 -1.58
C TYR A 405 -25.95 10.97 -2.28
N ALA A 406 -26.01 10.50 -3.53
CA ALA A 406 -27.28 10.33 -4.24
C ALA A 406 -28.23 9.38 -3.52
N LYS A 407 -27.70 8.28 -2.96
CA LYS A 407 -28.47 7.35 -2.14
C LYS A 407 -28.99 8.00 -0.86
N LEU A 408 -28.15 8.72 -0.13
CA LEU A 408 -28.53 9.42 1.10
C LEU A 408 -29.64 10.45 0.86
N MET A 409 -29.55 11.21 -0.23
CA MET A 409 -30.61 12.16 -0.62
C MET A 409 -31.92 11.44 -0.91
N LYS A 410 -31.88 10.32 -1.64
CA LYS A 410 -33.08 9.51 -1.93
C LYS A 410 -33.72 8.95 -0.65
N GLU A 411 -32.92 8.51 0.31
CA GLU A 411 -33.41 8.02 1.61
C GLU A 411 -34.09 9.14 2.42
N LEU A 412 -33.59 10.38 2.33
CA LEU A 412 -34.22 11.54 2.94
C LEU A 412 -35.56 11.89 2.29
N GLU A 413 -35.66 11.80 0.97
CA GLU A 413 -36.89 12.08 0.22
C GLU A 413 -37.97 11.00 0.40
N GLY A 414 -37.57 9.72 0.48
CA GLY A 414 -38.47 8.56 0.40
C GLY A 414 -39.31 8.24 1.64
N ALA A 415 -39.24 9.02 2.72
CA ALA A 415 -39.79 8.68 4.04
C ALA A 415 -39.34 7.32 4.61
N GLU A 416 -38.31 6.71 4.04
CA GLU A 416 -37.73 5.45 4.50
C GLU A 416 -36.72 5.72 5.63
N GLY A 417 -37.09 5.33 6.86
CA GLY A 417 -36.24 5.46 8.04
C GLY A 417 -36.62 6.62 8.97
N SER A 418 -36.25 6.50 10.24
CA SER A 418 -36.47 7.56 11.23
C SER A 418 -35.48 8.71 11.03
N ALA A 419 -35.89 9.93 11.38
CA ALA A 419 -35.01 11.10 11.39
C ALA A 419 -33.78 10.88 12.30
N GLU A 420 -33.93 10.07 13.35
CA GLU A 420 -32.83 9.63 14.22
C GLU A 420 -31.78 8.80 13.48
N LYS A 421 -32.22 7.82 12.67
CA LYS A 421 -31.32 7.01 11.84
C LYS A 421 -30.58 7.88 10.83
N GLN A 422 -31.28 8.82 10.20
CA GLN A 422 -30.70 9.74 9.23
C GLN A 422 -29.67 10.69 9.90
N ALA A 423 -29.99 11.24 11.08
CA ALA A 423 -29.06 12.04 11.85
C ALA A 423 -27.79 11.26 12.20
N ALA A 424 -27.90 10.00 12.60
CA ALA A 424 -26.74 9.16 12.90
C ALA A 424 -25.84 8.91 11.68
N ILE A 425 -26.44 8.65 10.51
CA ILE A 425 -25.68 8.48 9.25
C ILE A 425 -24.96 9.77 8.88
N ILE A 426 -25.66 10.92 8.90
CA ILE A 426 -25.09 12.23 8.56
C ILE A 426 -23.97 12.60 9.55
N ALA A 427 -24.14 12.33 10.84
CA ALA A 427 -23.11 12.56 11.85
C ALA A 427 -21.84 11.73 11.59
N ALA A 428 -21.98 10.49 11.10
CA ALA A 428 -20.84 9.66 10.71
C ALA A 428 -20.10 10.22 9.48
N TRP A 429 -20.84 10.71 8.47
CA TRP A 429 -20.24 11.45 7.35
C TRP A 429 -19.49 12.68 7.84
N ARG A 430 -20.11 13.52 8.66
CA ARG A 430 -19.51 14.73 9.23
C ARG A 430 -18.19 14.39 9.93
N TYR A 431 -18.23 13.39 10.81
CA TYR A 431 -17.07 12.95 11.58
C TYR A 431 -15.91 12.48 10.69
N ASN A 432 -16.19 11.71 9.62
CA ASN A 432 -15.17 11.32 8.65
C ASN A 432 -14.51 12.55 8.00
N ARG A 433 -15.30 13.56 7.61
CA ARG A 433 -14.79 14.77 6.92
C ARG A 433 -14.05 15.71 7.86
N GLU A 434 -14.49 15.87 9.10
CA GLU A 434 -13.72 16.58 10.14
C GLU A 434 -12.35 15.92 10.36
N SER A 435 -12.31 14.59 10.41
CA SER A 435 -11.05 13.83 10.52
C SER A 435 -10.17 14.00 9.28
N ALA A 436 -10.76 14.08 8.08
CA ALA A 436 -10.02 14.38 6.84
C ALA A 436 -9.35 15.75 6.89
N VAL A 437 -10.07 16.80 7.31
CA VAL A 437 -9.54 18.17 7.44
C VAL A 437 -8.34 18.18 8.39
N ARG A 438 -8.49 17.64 9.61
CA ARG A 438 -7.42 17.61 10.61
C ARG A 438 -6.18 16.85 10.13
N PHE A 439 -6.40 15.73 9.44
CA PHE A 439 -5.31 14.96 8.84
C PHE A 439 -4.56 15.79 7.78
N LEU A 440 -5.28 16.40 6.85
CA LEU A 440 -4.71 17.18 5.74
C LEU A 440 -3.91 18.38 6.24
N GLU A 441 -4.44 19.14 7.20
CA GLU A 441 -3.74 20.29 7.81
C GLU A 441 -2.41 19.85 8.43
N ARG A 442 -2.46 18.87 9.33
CA ARG A 442 -1.28 18.38 10.05
C ARG A 442 -0.24 17.75 9.13
N SER A 443 -0.67 16.89 8.21
CA SER A 443 0.23 16.29 7.23
C SER A 443 0.81 17.33 6.28
N GLY A 444 0.03 18.36 5.93
CA GLY A 444 0.48 19.53 5.18
C GLY A 444 1.62 20.28 5.86
N GLU A 445 1.44 20.64 7.13
CA GLU A 445 2.46 21.28 7.97
C GLU A 445 3.73 20.43 8.02
N THR A 446 3.57 19.13 8.28
CA THR A 446 4.70 18.21 8.45
C THR A 446 5.51 18.01 7.16
N VAL A 447 4.85 18.01 6.00
CA VAL A 447 5.49 17.86 4.69
C VAL A 447 5.96 19.21 4.11
N GLY A 448 5.62 20.34 4.76
CA GLY A 448 5.99 21.69 4.32
C GLY A 448 5.16 22.22 3.14
N LEU A 449 3.88 21.82 3.06
CA LEU A 449 2.93 22.20 2.00
C LEU A 449 1.87 23.22 2.48
N GLU A 450 2.11 23.93 3.57
CA GLU A 450 1.15 24.87 4.19
C GLU A 450 0.63 25.98 3.25
N ARG A 451 1.35 26.24 2.14
CA ARG A 451 0.99 27.25 1.13
C ARG A 451 0.75 26.65 -0.25
N ASP A 452 0.61 25.33 -0.33
CA ASP A 452 0.25 24.68 -1.59
C ASP A 452 -1.22 24.98 -1.91
N ASP A 453 -1.46 25.53 -3.10
CA ASP A 453 -2.80 25.91 -3.53
C ASP A 453 -3.73 24.69 -3.60
N LEU A 454 -3.25 23.50 -3.98
CA LEU A 454 -4.11 22.32 -4.07
C LEU A 454 -4.50 21.82 -2.69
N LEU A 455 -3.56 21.74 -1.75
CA LEU A 455 -3.86 21.33 -0.37
C LEU A 455 -4.81 22.32 0.31
N SER A 456 -4.56 23.63 0.15
CA SER A 456 -5.41 24.68 0.73
C SER A 456 -6.85 24.62 0.20
N HIS A 457 -7.01 24.43 -1.12
CA HIS A 457 -8.34 24.23 -1.71
C HIS A 457 -9.01 22.94 -1.24
N ALA A 458 -8.26 21.85 -1.09
CA ALA A 458 -8.82 20.59 -0.58
C ALA A 458 -9.30 20.75 0.86
N VAL A 459 -8.47 21.29 1.76
CA VAL A 459 -8.84 21.58 3.16
C VAL A 459 -10.09 22.46 3.23
N SER A 460 -10.14 23.53 2.44
CA SER A 460 -11.30 24.42 2.37
C SER A 460 -12.57 23.71 1.86
N ALA A 461 -12.44 22.86 0.84
CA ALA A 461 -13.56 22.09 0.29
C ALA A 461 -14.10 21.08 1.31
N TYR A 462 -13.24 20.30 1.95
CA TYR A 462 -13.64 19.36 3.01
C TYR A 462 -14.19 20.07 4.26
N GLY A 463 -13.70 21.27 4.57
CA GLY A 463 -14.29 22.13 5.61
C GLY A 463 -15.71 22.57 5.25
N THR A 464 -15.93 23.03 4.01
CA THR A 464 -17.26 23.40 3.50
C THR A 464 -18.21 22.20 3.51
N GLU A 465 -17.71 21.02 3.12
CA GLU A 465 -18.47 19.77 3.18
C GLU A 465 -18.91 19.43 4.60
N SER A 466 -17.98 19.52 5.57
CA SER A 466 -18.26 19.29 6.99
C SER A 466 -19.32 20.27 7.52
N GLU A 467 -19.21 21.56 7.21
CA GLU A 467 -20.19 22.58 7.63
C GLU A 467 -21.60 22.31 7.07
N ALA A 468 -21.68 21.88 5.80
CA ALA A 468 -22.95 21.52 5.19
C ALA A 468 -23.56 20.27 5.86
N LEU A 469 -22.74 19.28 6.22
CA LEU A 469 -23.17 18.10 6.97
C LEU A 469 -23.63 18.43 8.40
N VAL A 470 -22.98 19.38 9.09
CA VAL A 470 -23.44 19.91 10.40
C VAL A 470 -24.87 20.46 10.28
N GLN A 471 -25.14 21.22 9.21
CA GLN A 471 -26.48 21.78 8.99
C GLN A 471 -27.52 20.69 8.72
N ALA A 472 -27.20 19.69 7.88
CA ALA A 472 -28.08 18.57 7.60
C ALA A 472 -28.37 17.72 8.87
N GLU A 473 -27.35 17.45 9.68
CA GLU A 473 -27.47 16.71 10.94
C GLU A 473 -28.37 17.46 11.93
N ARG A 474 -28.17 18.78 12.07
CA ARG A 474 -28.98 19.62 12.95
C ARG A 474 -30.46 19.56 12.58
N LEU A 475 -30.78 19.58 11.29
CA LEU A 475 -32.16 19.48 10.79
C LEU A 475 -32.77 18.11 11.08
N ALA A 476 -32.01 17.03 10.84
CA ALA A 476 -32.45 15.67 11.13
C ALA A 476 -32.65 15.43 12.64
N ALA A 477 -31.72 15.91 13.49
CA ALA A 477 -31.81 15.80 14.94
C ALA A 477 -32.97 16.65 15.52
N TRP A 478 -33.25 17.81 14.92
CA TRP A 478 -34.41 18.62 15.26
C TRP A 478 -35.73 17.90 14.92
N ALA A 479 -35.82 17.30 13.73
CA ALA A 479 -36.96 16.49 13.32
C ALA A 479 -37.14 15.24 14.21
N ALA A 480 -36.05 14.59 14.63
CA ALA A 480 -36.10 13.43 15.52
C ALA A 480 -36.74 13.73 16.88
N LYS A 481 -36.76 15.00 17.32
CA LYS A 481 -37.44 15.45 18.54
C LYS A 481 -38.93 15.74 18.35
N GLY A 482 -39.46 15.58 17.13
CA GLY A 482 -40.85 15.90 16.79
C GLY A 482 -41.13 17.40 16.67
N GLU A 483 -40.09 18.22 16.59
CA GLU A 483 -40.21 19.69 16.54
C GLU A 483 -40.38 20.24 15.12
N GLY A 484 -40.19 19.41 14.09
CA GLY A 484 -40.32 19.78 12.68
C GLY A 484 -41.53 19.18 11.97
N GLY A 485 -42.22 19.99 11.17
CA GLY A 485 -43.23 19.48 10.23
C GLY A 485 -42.60 18.51 9.22
N ASP A 486 -43.29 17.43 8.90
CA ASP A 486 -42.72 16.20 8.32
C ASP A 486 -41.92 16.35 7.00
N GLU A 487 -42.12 17.43 6.24
CA GLU A 487 -41.59 17.54 4.86
C GLU A 487 -40.54 18.64 4.67
N ALA A 488 -40.65 19.79 5.35
CA ALA A 488 -39.81 20.97 5.07
C ALA A 488 -38.33 20.79 5.44
N TRP A 489 -38.04 20.07 6.53
CA TRP A 489 -36.66 19.85 6.98
C TRP A 489 -35.88 18.92 6.03
N ARG A 490 -36.57 17.97 5.37
CA ARG A 490 -35.96 17.01 4.44
C ARG A 490 -35.44 17.71 3.20
N THR A 491 -36.22 18.62 2.64
CA THR A 491 -35.79 19.44 1.48
C THR A 491 -34.55 20.25 1.81
N GLU A 492 -34.50 20.87 2.99
CA GLU A 492 -33.36 21.68 3.40
C GLU A 492 -32.12 20.82 3.73
N ALA A 493 -32.31 19.65 4.37
CA ALA A 493 -31.23 18.70 4.61
C ALA A 493 -30.67 18.13 3.31
N ALA A 494 -31.53 17.82 2.32
CA ALA A 494 -31.11 17.36 1.00
C ALA A 494 -30.29 18.43 0.26
N ARG A 495 -30.68 19.72 0.36
CA ARG A 495 -29.91 20.85 -0.20
C ARG A 495 -28.52 20.96 0.42
N ALA A 496 -28.41 20.84 1.74
CA ALA A 496 -27.14 20.85 2.43
C ALA A 496 -26.26 19.64 2.02
N ILE A 497 -26.86 18.45 1.84
CA ILE A 497 -26.14 17.27 1.36
C ILE A 497 -25.69 17.43 -0.10
N GLU A 498 -26.46 18.09 -0.95
CA GLU A 498 -26.05 18.41 -2.32
C GLU A 498 -24.84 19.37 -2.33
N GLU A 499 -24.82 20.36 -1.44
CA GLU A 499 -23.68 21.26 -1.23
C GLU A 499 -22.45 20.48 -0.75
N ALA A 500 -22.61 19.57 0.21
CA ALA A 500 -21.56 18.66 0.67
C ALA A 500 -21.00 17.82 -0.50
N ALA A 501 -21.86 17.22 -1.31
CA ALA A 501 -21.46 16.42 -2.47
C ALA A 501 -20.70 17.23 -3.55
N LYS A 502 -21.03 18.52 -3.72
CA LYS A 502 -20.30 19.42 -4.63
C LYS A 502 -18.91 19.74 -4.08
N ALA A 503 -18.82 20.06 -2.79
CA ALA A 503 -17.58 20.35 -2.10
C ALA A 503 -16.64 19.13 -2.13
N GLU A 504 -17.16 17.93 -1.84
CA GLU A 504 -16.45 16.66 -1.92
C GLU A 504 -15.79 16.44 -3.29
N ARG A 505 -16.55 16.58 -4.39
CA ARG A 505 -16.00 16.41 -5.74
C ARG A 505 -14.85 17.38 -6.03
N SER A 506 -14.97 18.62 -5.55
CA SER A 506 -13.90 19.61 -5.65
C SER A 506 -12.67 19.18 -4.83
N GLY A 507 -12.85 18.83 -3.55
CA GLY A 507 -11.78 18.40 -2.65
C GLY A 507 -11.04 17.17 -3.16
N ALA A 508 -11.76 16.11 -3.51
CA ALA A 508 -11.21 14.88 -4.07
C ALA A 508 -10.42 15.11 -5.37
N SER A 509 -10.88 16.00 -6.26
CA SER A 509 -10.15 16.34 -7.49
C SER A 509 -8.81 17.03 -7.19
N HIS A 510 -8.79 17.97 -6.23
CA HIS A 510 -7.55 18.64 -5.81
C HIS A 510 -6.59 17.65 -5.13
N LEU A 511 -7.10 16.76 -4.27
CA LEU A 511 -6.28 15.71 -3.65
C LEU A 511 -5.70 14.74 -4.68
N GLY A 512 -6.47 14.31 -5.69
CA GLY A 512 -5.92 13.46 -6.75
C GLY A 512 -4.73 14.10 -7.46
N ARG A 513 -4.82 15.41 -7.77
CA ARG A 513 -3.72 16.17 -8.37
C ARG A 513 -2.54 16.36 -7.41
N LEU A 514 -2.83 16.64 -6.14
CA LEU A 514 -1.80 16.77 -5.11
C LEU A 514 -1.04 15.46 -4.93
N ALA A 515 -1.72 14.32 -4.99
CA ALA A 515 -1.11 13.01 -4.92
C ALA A 515 -0.10 12.80 -6.06
N ASP A 516 -0.48 13.17 -7.29
CA ASP A 516 0.42 13.10 -8.45
C ASP A 516 1.68 13.97 -8.22
N ILE A 517 1.55 15.17 -7.64
CA ILE A 517 2.71 16.02 -7.29
C ILE A 517 3.57 15.38 -6.18
N LEU A 518 2.93 14.84 -5.15
CA LEU A 518 3.60 14.23 -4.02
C LEU A 518 4.43 13.00 -4.42
N ASP A 519 3.90 12.20 -5.34
CA ASP A 519 4.56 11.02 -5.92
C ASP A 519 5.61 11.36 -6.99
N SER A 520 5.70 12.64 -7.39
CA SER A 520 6.43 13.05 -8.59
C SER A 520 5.96 12.31 -9.84
N ARG A 521 4.65 12.02 -9.90
CA ARG A 521 4.02 11.33 -11.02
C ARG A 521 3.99 12.22 -12.24
N LYS A 522 4.49 11.69 -13.35
CA LYS A 522 4.43 12.34 -14.66
C LYS A 522 3.79 11.42 -15.67
N LEU A 523 2.76 11.92 -16.37
CA LEU A 523 2.03 11.20 -17.41
C LEU A 523 1.98 12.01 -18.70
N LEU A 524 2.15 11.32 -19.83
CA LEU A 524 1.85 11.80 -21.18
C LEU A 524 0.42 11.39 -21.51
N GLN A 525 -0.54 12.30 -21.26
CA GLN A 525 -1.97 11.97 -21.24
C GLN A 525 -2.49 11.39 -22.56
N GLU A 526 -2.04 11.92 -23.70
CA GLU A 526 -2.49 11.51 -25.05
C GLU A 526 -1.70 10.32 -25.64
N LEU A 527 -0.71 9.79 -24.91
CA LEU A 527 0.10 8.69 -25.41
C LEU A 527 -0.57 7.35 -25.07
N HIS A 528 -1.23 6.76 -26.06
CA HIS A 528 -2.04 5.55 -25.91
C HIS A 528 -1.59 4.40 -26.79
N TYR A 529 -1.82 3.17 -26.32
CA TYR A 529 -1.61 1.97 -27.12
C TYR A 529 -2.78 1.73 -28.06
N HIS A 530 -2.51 1.50 -29.34
CA HIS A 530 -3.56 1.38 -30.35
C HIS A 530 -3.73 -0.08 -30.81
N CYS A 531 -4.89 -0.71 -30.54
CA CYS A 531 -5.12 -2.14 -30.84
C CYS A 531 -5.56 -2.40 -32.29
N VAL A 532 -4.71 -2.10 -33.28
CA VAL A 532 -4.99 -2.28 -34.73
C VAL A 532 -4.36 -3.54 -35.35
N SER A 533 -3.54 -4.24 -34.58
CA SER A 533 -2.72 -5.35 -35.06
C SER A 533 -2.64 -6.45 -34.00
N CYS A 534 -2.45 -7.71 -34.44
CA CYS A 534 -2.02 -8.76 -33.52
C CYS A 534 -0.52 -8.66 -33.15
N MET A 535 0.20 -7.71 -33.74
CA MET A 535 1.63 -7.47 -33.49
C MET A 535 1.81 -6.27 -32.56
N SER A 536 2.22 -6.54 -31.32
CA SER A 536 2.38 -5.50 -30.31
C SER A 536 3.35 -4.36 -30.67
N PRO A 537 4.45 -4.54 -31.44
CA PRO A 537 5.27 -3.43 -31.86
C PRO A 537 4.51 -2.45 -32.78
N LEU A 538 3.68 -2.95 -33.70
CA LEU A 538 2.96 -2.11 -34.66
C LEU A 538 1.88 -1.27 -33.96
N ASN A 539 1.19 -1.85 -32.99
CA ASN A 539 0.25 -1.14 -32.11
C ASN A 539 0.94 -0.03 -31.30
N THR A 540 2.15 -0.31 -30.83
CA THR A 540 2.97 0.64 -30.08
C THR A 540 3.40 1.80 -30.98
N PHE A 541 3.90 1.50 -32.18
CA PHE A 541 4.34 2.52 -33.12
C PHE A 541 3.19 3.38 -33.63
N ARG A 542 2.00 2.80 -33.84
CA ARG A 542 0.80 3.56 -34.21
C ARG A 542 0.42 4.56 -33.11
N GLY A 543 0.41 4.12 -31.86
CA GLY A 543 0.17 5.00 -30.71
C GLY A 543 1.15 6.17 -30.63
N ILE A 544 2.42 5.92 -30.95
CA ILE A 544 3.48 6.95 -30.98
C ILE A 544 3.27 7.93 -32.15
N THR A 545 2.94 7.43 -33.34
CA THR A 545 2.69 8.31 -34.50
C THR A 545 1.46 9.19 -34.29
N ASP A 546 0.40 8.63 -33.69
CA ASP A 546 -0.81 9.39 -33.36
C ASP A 546 -0.53 10.46 -32.30
N TYR A 547 0.24 10.13 -31.25
CA TYR A 547 0.66 11.08 -30.22
C TYR A 547 1.42 12.29 -30.81
N TYR A 548 2.23 12.08 -31.85
CA TYR A 548 2.95 13.16 -32.53
C TYR A 548 2.19 13.79 -33.71
N GLY A 549 0.98 13.32 -34.04
CA GLY A 549 0.24 13.77 -35.21
C GLY A 549 0.98 13.51 -36.53
N ILE A 550 1.76 12.43 -36.60
CA ILE A 550 2.47 12.03 -37.83
C ILE A 550 1.45 11.43 -38.79
N ASP A 551 1.22 12.12 -39.90
CA ASP A 551 0.31 11.67 -40.96
C ASP A 551 0.93 10.50 -41.75
N CYS A 552 0.54 9.28 -41.39
CA CYS A 552 0.82 8.09 -42.15
C CYS A 552 -0.32 7.07 -42.07
N SER A 553 -0.54 6.38 -43.18
CA SER A 553 -1.47 5.24 -43.22
C SER A 553 -0.90 4.06 -42.42
N ASP A 554 -1.76 3.16 -41.98
CA ASP A 554 -1.32 1.92 -41.34
C ASP A 554 -0.41 1.09 -42.26
N ALA A 555 -0.68 1.07 -43.56
CA ALA A 555 0.15 0.37 -44.53
C ALA A 555 1.54 1.01 -44.62
N TRP A 556 1.63 2.34 -44.65
CA TRP A 556 2.87 3.09 -44.66
C TRP A 556 3.72 2.83 -43.42
N LEU A 557 3.11 2.97 -42.25
CA LEU A 557 3.75 2.69 -40.96
C LEU A 557 4.31 1.27 -40.91
N LYS A 558 3.47 0.26 -41.20
CA LYS A 558 3.86 -1.15 -41.14
C LYS A 558 4.96 -1.44 -42.15
N GLY A 559 4.80 -1.02 -43.41
CA GLY A 559 5.76 -1.29 -44.47
C GLY A 559 7.11 -0.60 -44.29
N ALA A 560 7.13 0.62 -43.75
CA ALA A 560 8.37 1.36 -43.49
C ALA A 560 9.30 0.67 -42.49
N THR A 561 8.78 -0.19 -41.60
CA THR A 561 9.59 -1.01 -40.68
C THR A 561 10.26 -2.21 -41.36
N GLY A 562 9.87 -2.54 -42.59
CA GLY A 562 10.28 -3.75 -43.30
C GLY A 562 9.61 -5.04 -42.82
N ARG A 563 8.98 -5.05 -41.64
CA ARG A 563 8.38 -6.25 -41.01
C ARG A 563 7.41 -7.04 -41.92
N PRO A 564 6.53 -6.40 -42.74
CA PRO A 564 5.64 -7.08 -43.70
C PRO A 564 6.33 -8.01 -44.69
N PHE A 565 7.59 -7.71 -45.03
CA PHE A 565 8.35 -8.41 -46.04
C PHE A 565 9.23 -9.52 -45.44
N LEU A 566 9.40 -9.56 -44.12
CA LEU A 566 10.21 -10.57 -43.44
C LEU A 566 9.40 -11.85 -43.26
N PHE A 567 9.98 -12.98 -43.69
CA PHE A 567 9.42 -14.30 -43.45
C PHE A 567 10.42 -15.20 -42.75
N ALA A 568 10.03 -15.71 -41.60
CA ALA A 568 10.82 -16.63 -40.82
C ALA A 568 9.95 -17.66 -40.11
N ALA A 569 10.55 -18.80 -39.83
CA ALA A 569 10.01 -19.84 -38.97
C ALA A 569 11.14 -20.36 -38.07
N HIS A 570 10.80 -20.75 -36.85
CA HIS A 570 11.73 -21.53 -36.02
C HIS A 570 11.74 -22.98 -36.52
N GLU A 571 12.88 -23.65 -36.48
CA GLU A 571 13.01 -25.08 -36.83
C GLU A 571 12.10 -26.02 -36.01
N ARG A 572 11.63 -25.55 -34.84
CA ARG A 572 10.72 -26.27 -33.95
C ARG A 572 9.24 -25.99 -34.26
N ILE A 573 8.93 -25.03 -35.13
CA ILE A 573 7.62 -24.67 -35.70
C ILE A 573 6.58 -24.13 -34.71
N ASN A 574 6.39 -24.80 -33.57
CA ASN A 574 5.45 -24.42 -32.49
C ASN A 574 6.11 -23.42 -31.52
N VAL A 575 6.64 -22.33 -32.06
CA VAL A 575 7.33 -21.26 -31.32
C VAL A 575 6.65 -19.95 -31.67
N HIS A 576 6.32 -19.13 -30.66
CA HIS A 576 5.69 -17.82 -30.89
C HIS A 576 6.53 -16.93 -31.81
N ASP A 577 5.87 -16.12 -32.63
CA ASP A 577 6.53 -15.18 -33.56
C ASP A 577 7.47 -14.19 -32.84
N PHE A 578 7.11 -13.75 -31.63
CA PHE A 578 7.96 -12.87 -30.80
C PHE A 578 9.22 -13.57 -30.25
N CYS A 579 9.25 -14.91 -30.22
CA CYS A 579 10.43 -15.68 -29.85
C CYS A 579 11.38 -15.90 -31.03
N ILE A 580 10.98 -15.53 -32.26
CA ILE A 580 11.85 -15.59 -33.42
C ILE A 580 12.84 -14.41 -33.33
N PRO A 581 14.15 -14.63 -33.46
CA PRO A 581 15.17 -13.59 -33.29
C PRO A 581 15.24 -12.65 -34.51
N LEU A 582 14.16 -11.91 -34.76
CA LEU A 582 14.04 -10.91 -35.82
C LEU A 582 15.05 -9.77 -35.61
N PRO A 583 15.41 -9.02 -36.69
CA PRO A 583 16.39 -7.94 -36.63
C PRO A 583 15.80 -6.68 -35.97
N GLU A 584 15.41 -6.79 -34.71
CA GLU A 584 14.62 -5.82 -33.95
C GLU A 584 15.22 -4.42 -33.96
N ARG A 585 16.49 -4.27 -33.59
CA ARG A 585 17.19 -2.98 -33.60
C ARG A 585 17.17 -2.32 -34.99
N LYS A 586 17.27 -3.12 -36.06
CA LYS A 586 17.21 -2.60 -37.43
C LYS A 586 15.79 -2.15 -37.78
N MET A 587 14.77 -2.94 -37.44
CA MET A 587 13.36 -2.56 -37.65
C MET A 587 12.99 -1.28 -36.90
N ILE A 588 13.41 -1.16 -35.64
CA ILE A 588 13.20 0.05 -34.82
C ILE A 588 13.94 1.24 -35.44
N GLY A 589 15.18 1.05 -35.90
CA GLY A 589 15.94 2.10 -36.58
C GLY A 589 15.25 2.62 -37.85
N LEU A 590 14.46 1.78 -38.53
CA LEU A 590 13.68 2.17 -39.71
C LEU A 590 12.48 3.06 -39.38
N LEU A 591 12.04 3.18 -38.12
CA LEU A 591 11.11 4.23 -37.71
C LEU A 591 11.69 5.64 -37.96
N GLY A 592 13.02 5.70 -38.09
CA GLY A 592 13.76 6.79 -38.72
C GLY A 592 13.14 7.35 -40.00
N ASN A 593 12.53 6.49 -40.80
CA ASN A 593 12.01 6.84 -42.11
C ASN A 593 10.69 7.60 -42.02
N ILE A 594 9.86 7.31 -41.03
CA ILE A 594 8.52 7.88 -40.86
C ILE A 594 8.51 9.10 -39.92
N GLY A 595 9.68 9.72 -39.70
CA GLY A 595 9.79 10.94 -38.91
C GLY A 595 9.98 10.73 -37.42
N LEU A 596 10.52 9.58 -36.99
CA LEU A 596 10.89 9.33 -35.60
C LEU A 596 12.40 9.19 -35.44
N ASN A 597 12.99 9.81 -34.43
CA ASN A 597 14.33 9.51 -33.97
C ASN A 597 14.23 8.63 -32.73
N ILE A 598 14.78 7.42 -32.80
CA ILE A 598 14.69 6.45 -31.70
C ILE A 598 16.03 6.39 -30.96
N GLY A 599 15.99 6.68 -29.67
CA GLY A 599 17.05 6.34 -28.71
C GLY A 599 16.64 5.12 -27.88
N GLY A 600 17.58 4.52 -27.16
CA GLY A 600 17.26 3.41 -26.29
C GLY A 600 18.41 2.90 -25.43
N VAL A 601 18.04 2.12 -24.43
CA VAL A 601 18.92 1.31 -23.57
C VAL A 601 18.62 -0.14 -23.88
N GLU A 602 19.64 -0.88 -24.30
CA GLU A 602 19.53 -2.26 -24.76
C GLU A 602 20.63 -3.12 -24.14
N GLY A 603 20.30 -4.29 -23.60
CA GLY A 603 21.31 -5.26 -23.16
C GLY A 603 20.73 -6.43 -22.38
N ASN A 604 21.52 -7.51 -22.31
CA ASN A 604 21.30 -8.62 -21.40
C ASN A 604 22.46 -8.64 -20.39
N ALA A 605 22.15 -8.73 -19.10
CA ALA A 605 23.16 -8.67 -18.05
C ALA A 605 22.73 -9.50 -16.83
N GLN A 606 23.69 -9.70 -15.91
CA GLN A 606 23.50 -10.41 -14.64
C GLN A 606 24.12 -9.61 -13.47
N GLY A 607 23.66 -9.89 -12.25
CA GLY A 607 24.07 -9.27 -11.00
C GLY A 607 24.04 -7.74 -11.04
N GLU A 608 25.13 -7.13 -10.58
CA GLU A 608 25.29 -5.67 -10.52
C GLU A 608 25.22 -5.00 -11.90
N ALA A 609 25.65 -5.68 -12.97
CA ALA A 609 25.55 -5.14 -14.32
C ALA A 609 24.10 -5.03 -14.79
N TYR A 610 23.24 -5.98 -14.40
CA TYR A 610 21.80 -5.91 -14.67
C TYR A 610 21.14 -4.77 -13.90
N ARG A 611 21.49 -4.61 -12.61
CA ARG A 611 21.00 -3.49 -11.79
C ARG A 611 21.34 -2.14 -12.42
N LYS A 612 22.58 -1.94 -12.86
CA LYS A 612 23.00 -0.72 -13.55
C LYS A 612 22.26 -0.50 -14.87
N LEU A 613 21.99 -1.57 -15.61
CA LEU A 613 21.23 -1.49 -16.86
C LEU A 613 19.78 -1.06 -16.60
N LEU A 614 19.14 -1.57 -15.54
CA LEU A 614 17.82 -1.15 -15.09
C LEU A 614 17.82 0.31 -14.64
N GLU A 615 18.81 0.75 -13.86
CA GLU A 615 18.96 2.14 -13.41
C GLU A 615 19.16 3.12 -14.57
N GLN A 616 19.94 2.71 -15.57
CA GLN A 616 20.13 3.49 -16.80
C GLN A 616 18.83 3.60 -17.58
N ALA A 617 18.12 2.49 -17.81
CA ALA A 617 16.83 2.49 -18.49
C ALA A 617 15.80 3.35 -17.74
N TRP A 618 15.77 3.25 -16.41
CA TRP A 618 14.91 4.07 -15.54
C TRP A 618 15.19 5.55 -15.68
N SER A 619 16.45 5.95 -15.59
CA SER A 619 16.84 7.35 -15.69
C SER A 619 16.54 7.92 -17.08
N SER A 620 16.90 7.18 -18.14
CA SER A 620 16.63 7.61 -19.52
C SER A 620 15.13 7.71 -19.85
N ALA A 621 14.31 6.79 -19.32
CA ALA A 621 12.86 6.86 -19.51
C ALA A 621 12.25 8.09 -18.84
N ARG A 622 12.70 8.43 -17.62
CA ARG A 622 12.25 9.62 -16.91
C ARG A 622 12.65 10.89 -17.64
N GLU A 623 13.92 11.02 -18.03
CA GLU A 623 14.41 12.15 -18.82
C GLU A 623 13.62 12.31 -20.13
N ALA A 624 13.35 11.22 -20.84
CA ALA A 624 12.57 11.24 -22.07
C ALA A 624 11.11 11.68 -21.82
N ILE A 625 10.44 11.11 -20.82
CA ILE A 625 9.08 11.52 -20.44
C ILE A 625 9.06 12.96 -19.95
N ASP A 626 10.14 13.41 -19.31
CA ASP A 626 10.28 14.76 -18.81
C ASP A 626 10.23 15.79 -19.94
N GLU A 627 10.85 15.45 -21.07
CA GLU A 627 10.90 16.19 -22.33
C GLU A 627 9.67 15.97 -23.22
N GLY A 628 8.67 15.19 -22.77
CA GLY A 628 7.47 14.87 -23.54
C GLY A 628 7.69 13.83 -24.64
N TRP A 629 8.78 13.07 -24.59
CA TRP A 629 9.11 12.03 -25.57
C TRP A 629 8.38 10.73 -25.28
N ALA A 630 7.90 10.08 -26.34
CA ALA A 630 7.15 8.84 -26.20
C ALA A 630 8.11 7.69 -25.86
N CYS A 631 7.86 7.02 -24.73
CA CYS A 631 8.66 5.88 -24.28
C CYS A 631 7.93 4.56 -24.55
N PHE A 632 8.68 3.52 -24.87
CA PHE A 632 8.15 2.18 -25.08
C PHE A 632 9.21 1.13 -24.79
N GLY A 633 8.78 -0.10 -24.53
CA GLY A 633 9.67 -1.14 -24.09
C GLY A 633 9.20 -2.53 -24.45
N ARG A 634 10.15 -3.44 -24.53
CA ARG A 634 9.89 -4.87 -24.71
C ARG A 634 9.78 -5.56 -23.34
N ALA A 635 8.82 -6.47 -23.23
CA ALA A 635 8.57 -7.29 -22.04
C ALA A 635 8.26 -6.51 -20.74
N VAL A 636 7.66 -5.32 -20.87
CA VAL A 636 7.27 -4.51 -19.71
C VAL A 636 6.01 -5.09 -19.05
N ASP A 637 4.90 -5.14 -19.79
CA ASP A 637 3.64 -5.70 -19.28
C ASP A 637 3.58 -7.23 -19.43
N PHE A 638 4.16 -7.80 -20.49
CA PHE A 638 4.01 -9.23 -20.80
C PHE A 638 5.34 -9.94 -20.97
N ILE A 639 5.43 -11.15 -20.42
CA ILE A 639 6.59 -12.01 -20.61
C ILE A 639 6.62 -12.47 -22.07
N GLY A 640 7.80 -12.61 -22.65
CA GLY A 640 7.97 -13.13 -24.02
C GLY A 640 8.24 -12.07 -25.07
N GLY A 641 8.28 -10.79 -24.71
CA GLY A 641 8.79 -9.76 -25.61
C GLY A 641 7.73 -9.02 -26.43
N GLU A 642 6.51 -8.94 -25.91
CA GLU A 642 5.56 -7.96 -26.41
C GLU A 642 6.02 -6.53 -26.09
N TYR A 643 5.58 -5.61 -26.93
CA TYR A 643 5.85 -4.18 -26.79
C TYR A 643 4.72 -3.47 -26.06
N THR A 644 5.13 -2.54 -25.22
CA THR A 644 4.25 -1.74 -24.37
C THR A 644 4.68 -0.29 -24.43
N ILE A 645 3.72 0.63 -24.40
CA ILE A 645 4.00 2.06 -24.24
C ILE A 645 4.18 2.37 -22.77
N ILE A 646 5.24 3.10 -22.45
CA ILE A 646 5.49 3.68 -21.13
C ILE A 646 5.01 5.12 -21.20
N ARG A 647 3.79 5.36 -20.70
CA ARG A 647 3.12 6.67 -20.77
C ARG A 647 3.48 7.59 -19.61
N GLY A 648 4.24 7.11 -18.63
CA GLY A 648 4.58 7.90 -17.47
C GLY A 648 5.38 7.16 -16.42
N TYR A 649 5.69 7.85 -15.34
CA TYR A 649 6.40 7.29 -14.20
C TYR A 649 5.99 7.98 -12.89
N ASP A 650 6.34 7.39 -11.75
CA ASP A 650 6.41 8.04 -10.44
C ASP A 650 7.74 7.69 -9.74
N ARG A 651 7.83 7.87 -8.41
CA ARG A 651 9.02 7.47 -7.65
C ARG A 651 9.37 5.98 -7.81
N ASP A 652 8.37 5.11 -7.97
CA ASP A 652 8.51 3.66 -7.82
C ASP A 652 8.63 2.92 -9.16
N GLY A 653 8.02 3.45 -10.23
CA GLY A 653 8.15 2.80 -11.53
C GLY A 653 7.33 3.40 -12.67
N TYR A 654 6.96 2.54 -13.62
CA TYR A 654 6.39 2.90 -14.91
C TYR A 654 4.87 2.79 -14.94
N TYR A 655 4.19 3.81 -15.45
CA TYR A 655 2.82 3.70 -15.93
C TYR A 655 2.83 3.25 -17.39
N THR A 656 2.13 2.17 -17.67
CA THR A 656 2.08 1.58 -19.01
C THR A 656 0.70 1.69 -19.64
N THR A 657 0.66 1.51 -20.95
CA THR A 657 -0.56 1.22 -21.69
C THR A 657 -0.24 0.15 -22.73
N SER A 658 -1.11 -0.86 -22.81
CA SER A 658 -0.99 -1.99 -23.73
C SER A 658 -2.36 -2.43 -24.25
N TRP A 659 -2.47 -3.62 -24.82
CA TRP A 659 -3.76 -4.17 -25.25
C TRP A 659 -4.70 -4.51 -24.08
N HIS A 660 -4.20 -4.47 -22.83
CA HIS A 660 -4.99 -4.47 -21.60
C HIS A 660 -5.48 -3.08 -21.18
N GLY A 661 -5.24 -2.05 -21.99
CA GLY A 661 -5.56 -0.65 -21.68
C GLY A 661 -4.49 0.06 -20.85
N PRO A 662 -4.76 1.31 -20.44
CA PRO A 662 -3.86 2.06 -19.57
C PRO A 662 -3.87 1.50 -18.14
N SER A 663 -2.68 1.36 -17.57
CA SER A 663 -2.54 1.04 -16.15
C SER A 663 -2.69 2.29 -15.27
N GLU A 664 -3.38 2.11 -14.14
CA GLU A 664 -3.41 3.05 -13.00
C GLU A 664 -2.37 2.72 -11.91
N LYS A 665 -1.70 1.57 -12.01
CA LYS A 665 -0.66 1.13 -11.08
C LYS A 665 0.69 1.10 -11.76
N THR A 666 1.75 1.44 -11.04
CA THR A 666 3.10 1.33 -11.59
C THR A 666 3.62 -0.09 -11.61
N ILE A 667 4.40 -0.38 -12.64
CA ILE A 667 5.32 -1.51 -12.65
C ILE A 667 6.63 -1.01 -12.03
N PRO A 668 7.08 -1.54 -10.89
CA PRO A 668 8.35 -1.12 -10.29
C PRO A 668 9.48 -1.17 -11.31
N TRP A 669 10.32 -0.13 -11.37
CA TRP A 669 11.36 -0.07 -12.41
C TRP A 669 12.37 -1.22 -12.32
N THR A 670 12.56 -1.77 -11.11
CA THR A 670 13.38 -2.97 -10.83
C THR A 670 12.78 -4.27 -11.37
N MET A 671 11.54 -4.23 -11.85
CA MET A 671 10.83 -5.37 -12.43
C MET A 671 10.71 -5.28 -13.97
N TYR A 672 11.42 -4.33 -14.58
CA TYR A 672 11.42 -4.17 -16.03
C TYR A 672 11.89 -5.44 -16.75
N GLY A 673 11.18 -5.82 -17.82
CA GLY A 673 11.50 -7.02 -18.60
C GLY A 673 10.90 -8.32 -18.05
N LEU A 674 10.20 -8.26 -16.91
CA LEU A 674 9.61 -9.43 -16.24
C LEU A 674 8.11 -9.60 -16.51
N GLY A 675 7.53 -8.83 -17.43
CA GLY A 675 6.13 -8.94 -17.83
C GLY A 675 5.14 -8.81 -16.67
N GLN A 676 5.06 -7.61 -16.08
CA GLN A 676 4.35 -7.36 -14.84
C GLN A 676 3.02 -6.63 -15.04
N CYS A 677 2.23 -7.01 -16.04
CA CYS A 677 0.97 -6.34 -16.37
C CYS A 677 0.15 -6.09 -15.09
N PRO A 678 -0.06 -4.82 -14.72
CA PRO A 678 -0.59 -4.46 -13.41
C PRO A 678 -2.12 -4.46 -13.37
N CYS A 679 -2.79 -4.83 -14.47
CA CYS A 679 -4.24 -4.97 -14.48
C CYS A 679 -4.66 -6.04 -13.46
N GLU A 680 -5.86 -5.85 -12.90
CA GLU A 680 -6.36 -6.72 -11.84
C GLU A 680 -6.44 -8.20 -12.25
N PRO A 681 -6.95 -8.57 -13.43
CA PRO A 681 -6.94 -9.97 -13.89
C PRO A 681 -5.55 -10.60 -13.93
N CYS A 682 -4.54 -9.88 -14.44
CA CYS A 682 -3.16 -10.38 -14.50
C CYS A 682 -2.52 -10.50 -13.12
N THR A 683 -2.82 -9.56 -12.23
CA THR A 683 -2.30 -9.58 -10.85
C THR A 683 -2.88 -10.74 -10.06
N ILE A 684 -4.20 -10.93 -10.11
CA ILE A 684 -4.88 -12.07 -9.46
C ILE A 684 -4.30 -13.38 -9.97
N ARG A 685 -4.20 -13.54 -11.30
CA ARG A 685 -3.66 -14.77 -11.90
C ARG A 685 -2.22 -15.06 -11.51
N ARG A 686 -1.37 -14.02 -11.46
CA ARG A 686 0.03 -14.13 -11.01
C ARG A 686 0.13 -14.55 -9.55
N ASN A 687 -0.73 -14.01 -8.68
CA ASN A 687 -0.78 -14.40 -7.27
C ASN A 687 -1.32 -15.82 -7.05
N ARG A 688 -2.28 -16.26 -7.87
CA ARG A 688 -2.88 -17.62 -7.81
C ARG A 688 -2.14 -18.68 -8.62
N TRP A 689 -1.03 -18.33 -9.29
CA TRP A 689 -0.30 -19.25 -10.17
C TRP A 689 0.06 -20.59 -9.51
N ARG A 690 0.39 -20.58 -8.21
CA ARG A 690 0.74 -21.80 -7.46
C ARG A 690 -0.43 -22.77 -7.32
N GLU A 691 -1.67 -22.27 -7.35
CA GLU A 691 -2.89 -23.05 -7.18
C GLU A 691 -3.44 -23.53 -8.53
N GLU A 692 -3.42 -22.66 -9.54
CA GLU A 692 -4.00 -22.93 -10.86
C GLU A 692 -3.03 -23.68 -11.80
N GLY A 693 -1.74 -23.71 -11.46
CA GLY A 693 -0.68 -24.25 -12.32
C GLY A 693 -0.34 -23.32 -13.49
N PRO A 694 0.66 -23.67 -14.31
CA PRO A 694 1.04 -22.84 -15.44
C PRO A 694 -0.07 -22.73 -16.47
N VAL A 695 -0.20 -21.55 -17.09
CA VAL A 695 -0.96 -21.45 -18.33
C VAL A 695 -0.41 -22.49 -19.30
N ARG A 696 -1.31 -23.30 -19.87
CA ARG A 696 -0.95 -24.22 -20.96
C ARG A 696 -0.50 -23.39 -22.16
N THR A 697 0.78 -23.03 -22.22
CA THR A 697 1.45 -22.71 -23.48
C THR A 697 2.13 -23.98 -23.98
N VAL A 698 1.99 -24.23 -25.28
CA VAL A 698 2.65 -25.34 -25.99
C VAL A 698 3.90 -24.80 -26.69
N CYS A 699 4.34 -23.56 -26.38
CA CYS A 699 5.56 -22.99 -26.92
C CYS A 699 6.73 -23.86 -26.50
N VAL A 700 7.45 -24.41 -27.48
CA VAL A 700 8.59 -25.30 -27.23
C VAL A 700 9.93 -24.56 -27.26
N CYS A 701 9.93 -23.23 -27.12
CA CYS A 701 11.17 -22.48 -26.96
C CYS A 701 11.66 -22.55 -25.50
N ASP A 702 12.98 -22.49 -25.33
CA ASP A 702 13.62 -22.72 -24.03
C ASP A 702 13.22 -21.65 -22.99
N ASP A 703 12.95 -20.41 -23.43
CA ASP A 703 12.55 -19.31 -22.55
C ASP A 703 11.10 -19.46 -22.05
N CYS A 704 10.13 -19.74 -22.92
CA CYS A 704 8.75 -19.98 -22.50
C CYS A 704 8.66 -21.20 -21.56
N TRP A 705 9.44 -22.24 -21.85
CA TRP A 705 9.49 -23.43 -21.00
C TRP A 705 10.08 -23.12 -19.62
N ARG A 706 11.16 -22.34 -19.56
CA ARG A 706 11.76 -21.87 -18.29
C ARG A 706 10.76 -21.07 -17.46
N VAL A 707 10.03 -20.14 -18.09
CA VAL A 707 9.00 -19.32 -17.43
C VAL A 707 7.83 -20.20 -16.93
N GLN A 708 7.39 -21.17 -17.71
CA GLN A 708 6.35 -22.11 -17.26
C GLN A 708 6.78 -22.91 -16.03
N GLN A 709 8.05 -23.29 -15.94
CA GLN A 709 8.59 -24.04 -14.79
C GLN A 709 8.83 -23.16 -13.56
N ALA A 710 9.44 -21.99 -13.76
CA ALA A 710 9.76 -21.06 -12.68
C ALA A 710 8.51 -20.37 -12.10
N GLY A 711 7.47 -20.23 -12.93
CA GLY A 711 6.26 -19.49 -12.60
C GLY A 711 6.40 -17.99 -12.77
N ALA A 712 5.37 -17.26 -12.34
CA ALA A 712 5.38 -15.81 -12.44
C ALA A 712 6.45 -15.18 -11.54
N TYR A 713 7.20 -14.20 -12.06
CA TYR A 713 8.16 -13.44 -11.28
C TYR A 713 7.41 -12.55 -10.27
N LEU A 714 7.65 -12.77 -8.98
CA LEU A 714 7.07 -12.02 -7.86
C LEU A 714 8.07 -11.07 -7.17
N SER A 715 9.32 -11.11 -7.60
CA SER A 715 10.41 -10.30 -7.04
C SER A 715 11.39 -9.89 -8.14
N PRO A 716 12.19 -8.82 -7.92
CA PRO A 716 13.26 -8.44 -8.83
C PRO A 716 14.18 -9.63 -9.11
N GLN A 717 14.70 -9.69 -10.34
CA GLN A 717 15.66 -10.72 -10.75
C GLN A 717 17.09 -10.18 -10.66
N GLU A 718 18.05 -11.10 -10.58
CA GLU A 718 19.47 -10.76 -10.69
C GLU A 718 19.95 -10.78 -12.15
N GLU A 719 19.13 -11.24 -13.09
CA GLU A 719 19.46 -11.25 -14.52
C GLU A 719 18.25 -10.91 -15.38
N GLY A 720 18.51 -10.39 -16.58
CA GLY A 720 17.44 -10.11 -17.53
C GLY A 720 17.89 -9.37 -18.78
N ASP A 721 16.95 -9.25 -19.71
CA ASP A 721 17.07 -8.45 -20.94
C ASP A 721 16.31 -7.13 -20.76
N VAL A 722 16.99 -6.01 -20.97
CA VAL A 722 16.42 -4.66 -20.93
C VAL A 722 16.45 -4.11 -22.33
N ARG A 723 15.27 -3.78 -22.89
CA ARG A 723 15.13 -3.07 -24.16
C ARG A 723 14.10 -1.98 -24.02
N LEU A 724 14.57 -0.79 -23.66
CA LEU A 724 13.77 0.40 -23.47
C LEU A 724 14.13 1.41 -24.56
N TYR A 725 13.12 2.02 -25.15
CA TYR A 725 13.29 2.97 -26.24
C TYR A 725 12.48 4.24 -25.95
N TRP A 726 12.95 5.36 -26.52
CA TRP A 726 12.20 6.60 -26.59
C TRP A 726 12.23 7.14 -28.02
N ALA A 727 11.11 7.70 -28.44
CA ALA A 727 10.93 8.29 -29.74
C ALA A 727 10.76 9.80 -29.59
N LYS A 728 11.40 10.56 -30.48
CA LYS A 728 11.14 11.99 -30.65
C LYS A 728 10.93 12.30 -32.13
N PRO A 729 10.10 13.31 -32.47
CA PRO A 729 9.84 13.64 -33.86
C PRO A 729 11.11 14.15 -34.56
N LYS A 730 11.21 13.85 -35.85
CA LYS A 730 12.19 14.40 -36.79
C LYS A 730 11.58 14.47 -38.19
N PRO A 731 12.19 15.18 -39.16
CA PRO A 731 11.75 15.11 -40.54
C PRO A 731 11.76 13.68 -41.08
N ALA A 732 10.68 13.28 -41.76
CA ALA A 732 10.61 12.01 -42.47
C ALA A 732 11.67 11.94 -43.58
N ALA A 733 12.11 10.73 -43.91
CA ALA A 733 12.96 10.52 -45.07
C ALA A 733 12.15 10.64 -46.37
N ALA A 734 12.82 10.85 -47.50
CA ALA A 734 12.16 10.82 -48.80
C ALA A 734 11.57 9.43 -49.09
N ASP A 735 10.37 9.37 -49.67
CA ASP A 735 9.64 8.11 -49.93
C ASP A 735 10.49 7.04 -50.62
N ARG A 736 11.31 7.43 -51.61
CA ARG A 736 12.26 6.50 -52.26
C ARG A 736 13.20 5.83 -51.26
N SER A 737 13.75 6.58 -50.31
CA SER A 737 14.63 6.04 -49.26
C SER A 737 13.87 5.12 -48.30
N ILE A 738 12.62 5.45 -47.95
CA ILE A 738 11.78 4.62 -47.07
C ILE A 738 11.57 3.25 -47.71
N VAL A 739 11.09 3.25 -48.95
CA VAL A 739 10.78 2.03 -49.70
C VAL A 739 12.05 1.22 -49.93
N ARG A 740 13.14 1.86 -50.37
CA ARG A 740 14.43 1.21 -50.60
C ARG A 740 14.93 0.48 -49.36
N GLN A 741 14.95 1.15 -48.22
CA GLN A 741 15.50 0.57 -46.98
C GLN A 741 14.65 -0.58 -46.45
N ALA A 742 13.31 -0.49 -46.56
CA ALA A 742 12.40 -1.55 -46.17
C ALA A 742 12.60 -2.82 -47.03
N LEU A 743 12.70 -2.65 -48.35
CA LEU A 743 12.91 -3.76 -49.29
C LEU A 743 14.33 -4.34 -49.19
N GLN A 744 15.34 -3.49 -49.03
CA GLN A 744 16.72 -3.93 -48.80
C GLN A 744 16.84 -4.82 -47.55
N LEU A 745 16.17 -4.45 -46.46
CA LEU A 745 16.13 -5.29 -45.25
C LEU A 745 15.51 -6.66 -45.55
N ALA A 746 14.44 -6.72 -46.35
CA ALA A 746 13.78 -7.97 -46.70
C ALA A 746 14.71 -8.91 -47.49
N VAL A 747 15.44 -8.36 -48.48
CA VAL A 747 16.41 -9.09 -49.30
C VAL A 747 17.56 -9.61 -48.44
N GLU A 748 18.13 -8.76 -47.57
CA GLU A 748 19.21 -9.15 -46.65
C GLU A 748 18.76 -10.21 -45.64
N PHE A 749 17.52 -10.12 -45.14
CA PHE A 749 16.98 -11.04 -44.15
C PHE A 749 16.68 -12.43 -44.73
N ALA A 750 16.28 -12.48 -46.01
CA ALA A 750 15.99 -13.74 -46.68
C ALA A 750 17.26 -14.53 -47.05
N ASP A 751 18.45 -13.92 -47.00
CA ASP A 751 19.71 -14.61 -47.24
C ASP A 751 20.05 -15.52 -46.04
N PRO A 752 20.08 -16.86 -46.20
CA PRO A 752 20.42 -17.79 -45.12
C PRO A 752 21.87 -17.65 -44.65
N CYS A 753 22.74 -17.03 -45.46
CA CYS A 753 24.12 -16.70 -45.12
C CYS A 753 24.29 -15.22 -44.72
N GLY A 754 23.19 -14.47 -44.65
CA GLY A 754 23.18 -13.04 -44.38
C GLY A 754 23.50 -12.69 -42.91
N PRO A 755 23.64 -11.39 -42.61
CA PRO A 755 23.98 -10.90 -41.26
C PRO A 755 22.90 -11.20 -40.21
N TRP A 756 21.70 -11.55 -40.65
CA TRP A 756 20.54 -11.84 -39.81
C TRP A 756 20.35 -13.34 -39.55
N ALA A 757 21.19 -14.21 -40.10
CA ALA A 757 21.14 -15.64 -39.81
C ALA A 757 21.37 -15.88 -38.31
N ARG A 758 20.53 -16.74 -37.72
CA ARG A 758 20.58 -17.12 -36.29
C ARG A 758 20.34 -18.63 -36.16
N PRO A 759 20.99 -19.30 -35.18
CA PRO A 759 20.71 -20.71 -34.91
C PRO A 759 19.22 -20.97 -34.69
N GLY A 760 18.70 -22.04 -35.31
CA GLY A 760 17.29 -22.44 -35.21
C GLY A 760 16.28 -21.58 -35.96
N MET A 761 16.68 -20.47 -36.57
CA MET A 761 15.82 -19.63 -37.40
C MET A 761 16.01 -19.97 -38.89
N MET A 762 14.91 -20.26 -39.57
CA MET A 762 14.86 -20.40 -41.02
C MET A 762 14.21 -19.15 -41.61
N THR A 763 14.75 -18.62 -42.71
CA THR A 763 14.26 -17.39 -43.36
C THR A 763 13.93 -17.61 -44.83
N GLY A 764 13.09 -16.71 -45.38
CA GLY A 764 12.72 -16.72 -46.79
C GLY A 764 12.15 -18.07 -47.25
N ALA A 765 12.65 -18.58 -48.38
CA ALA A 765 12.17 -19.83 -48.97
C ALA A 765 12.37 -21.06 -48.06
N SER A 766 13.43 -21.08 -47.24
CA SER A 766 13.73 -22.21 -46.35
C SER A 766 12.71 -22.34 -45.20
N ALA A 767 12.15 -21.21 -44.75
CA ALA A 767 11.09 -21.22 -43.75
C ALA A 767 9.84 -21.96 -44.26
N TYR A 768 9.46 -21.76 -45.54
CA TYR A 768 8.33 -22.49 -46.13
C TYR A 768 8.56 -24.00 -46.13
N ASP A 769 9.76 -24.48 -46.43
CA ASP A 769 10.08 -25.92 -46.42
C ASP A 769 9.84 -26.55 -45.04
N ALA A 770 10.22 -25.83 -43.98
CA ALA A 770 10.01 -26.25 -42.61
C ALA A 770 8.51 -26.37 -42.27
N LEU A 771 7.73 -25.35 -42.65
CA LEU A 771 6.29 -25.29 -42.40
C LEU A 771 5.52 -26.35 -43.20
N ILE A 772 5.85 -26.53 -44.47
CA ILE A 772 5.30 -27.57 -45.35
C ILE A 772 5.55 -28.94 -44.74
N PHE A 773 6.81 -29.23 -44.37
CA PHE A 773 7.16 -30.49 -43.75
C PHE A 773 6.39 -30.72 -42.44
N ALA A 774 6.25 -29.69 -41.60
CA ALA A 774 5.51 -29.80 -40.34
C ALA A 774 4.02 -30.08 -40.55
N LEU A 775 3.39 -29.44 -41.54
CA LEU A 775 2.00 -29.69 -41.92
C LEU A 775 1.81 -31.11 -42.42
N GLU A 776 2.64 -31.59 -43.35
CA GLU A 776 2.52 -32.93 -43.90
C GLU A 776 2.70 -34.01 -42.84
N LYS A 777 3.64 -33.80 -41.90
CA LYS A 777 3.91 -34.73 -40.80
C LYS A 777 2.95 -34.57 -39.61
N GLY A 778 2.03 -33.61 -39.65
CA GLY A 778 1.07 -33.38 -38.56
C GLY A 778 1.74 -32.93 -37.26
N ARG A 779 2.88 -32.24 -37.36
CA ARG A 779 3.67 -31.76 -36.21
C ARG A 779 3.34 -30.32 -35.81
N TYR A 780 2.58 -29.62 -36.64
CA TYR A 780 2.12 -28.27 -36.34
C TYR A 780 0.92 -28.33 -35.39
N ASP A 781 1.06 -27.67 -34.25
CA ASP A 781 -0.04 -27.43 -33.32
C ASP A 781 -1.09 -26.50 -33.96
N GLY A 782 -2.36 -26.86 -33.81
CA GLY A 782 -3.47 -26.11 -34.40
C GLY A 782 -3.49 -24.66 -33.94
N TRP A 783 -3.38 -24.44 -32.63
CA TRP A 783 -3.41 -23.11 -32.04
C TRP A 783 -2.27 -22.24 -32.57
N TYR A 784 -1.04 -22.76 -32.64
CA TYR A 784 0.11 -22.03 -33.20
C TYR A 784 -0.04 -21.73 -34.69
N LEU A 785 -0.55 -22.69 -35.49
CA LEU A 785 -0.77 -22.44 -36.91
C LEU A 785 -1.80 -21.33 -37.11
N GLY A 786 -2.90 -21.34 -36.35
CA GLY A 786 -3.91 -20.26 -36.39
C GLY A 786 -3.35 -18.91 -35.96
N LEU A 787 -2.51 -18.89 -34.91
CA LEU A 787 -1.78 -17.71 -34.45
C LEU A 787 -0.88 -17.13 -35.55
N HIS A 788 -0.04 -17.98 -36.16
CA HIS A 788 0.89 -17.55 -37.20
C HIS A 788 0.18 -17.17 -38.50
N ALA A 789 -0.84 -17.92 -38.92
CA ALA A 789 -1.63 -17.60 -40.10
C ALA A 789 -2.29 -16.22 -40.01
N ASN A 790 -2.79 -15.85 -38.82
CA ASN A 790 -3.33 -14.52 -38.57
C ASN A 790 -2.28 -13.42 -38.74
N GLY A 791 -1.13 -13.57 -38.07
CA GLY A 791 -0.02 -12.61 -38.17
C GLY A 791 0.54 -12.49 -39.59
N TRP A 792 0.76 -13.60 -40.28
CA TRP A 792 1.23 -13.58 -41.66
C TRP A 792 0.23 -12.97 -42.62
N LYS A 793 -1.08 -13.28 -42.48
CA LYS A 793 -2.13 -12.64 -43.28
C LYS A 793 -2.08 -11.13 -43.12
N GLU A 794 -2.03 -10.64 -41.88
CA GLU A 794 -1.97 -9.20 -41.61
C GLU A 794 -0.72 -8.56 -42.22
N LEU A 795 0.44 -9.18 -42.03
CA LEU A 795 1.70 -8.67 -42.54
C LEU A 795 1.75 -8.65 -44.08
N ARG A 796 1.27 -9.70 -44.76
CA ARG A 796 1.29 -9.74 -46.22
C ARG A 796 0.30 -8.76 -46.84
N ASP A 797 -0.84 -8.55 -46.20
CA ASP A 797 -1.80 -7.52 -46.60
C ASP A 797 -1.18 -6.12 -46.49
N ALA A 798 -0.55 -5.82 -45.36
CA ALA A 798 0.16 -4.55 -45.15
C ALA A 798 1.30 -4.33 -46.16
N GLY A 799 2.06 -5.37 -46.51
CA GLY A 799 3.15 -5.28 -47.48
C GLY A 799 2.66 -4.97 -48.90
N TRP A 800 1.54 -5.58 -49.32
CA TRP A 800 0.92 -5.29 -50.61
C TRP A 800 0.35 -3.86 -50.66
N LEU A 801 -0.36 -3.43 -49.61
CA LEU A 801 -0.87 -2.06 -49.51
C LEU A 801 0.26 -1.03 -49.51
N PHE A 802 1.34 -1.29 -48.76
CA PHE A 802 2.52 -0.42 -48.73
C PHE A 802 3.13 -0.20 -50.11
N LEU A 803 3.32 -1.27 -50.89
CA LEU A 803 3.88 -1.17 -52.23
C LEU A 803 2.96 -0.43 -53.20
N THR A 804 1.64 -0.61 -53.04
CA THR A 804 0.63 0.10 -53.84
C THR A 804 0.67 1.60 -53.54
N GLU A 805 0.63 1.97 -52.26
CA GLU A 805 0.75 3.36 -51.83
C GLU A 805 2.11 3.95 -52.24
N ALA A 806 3.21 3.21 -52.10
CA ALA A 806 4.55 3.66 -52.50
C ALA A 806 4.64 4.01 -53.99
N LYS A 807 4.02 3.21 -54.85
CA LYS A 807 3.94 3.49 -56.28
C LYS A 807 3.21 4.81 -56.55
N GLU A 808 2.11 5.04 -55.84
CA GLU A 808 1.29 6.26 -55.98
C GLU A 808 2.02 7.50 -55.47
N ARG A 809 2.69 7.42 -54.31
CA ARG A 809 3.43 8.55 -53.72
C ARG A 809 4.67 8.94 -54.52
N ILE A 810 5.43 7.94 -54.99
CA ILE A 810 6.66 8.20 -55.76
C ILE A 810 6.33 8.64 -57.20
N ALA A 811 5.24 8.12 -57.79
CA ALA A 811 4.70 8.51 -59.09
C ALA A 811 5.75 8.62 -60.24
N ASP A 812 6.79 7.78 -60.22
CA ASP A 812 7.86 7.77 -61.21
C ASP A 812 7.58 6.74 -62.31
N PRO A 813 7.37 7.17 -63.58
CA PRO A 813 7.11 6.24 -64.68
C PRO A 813 8.22 5.21 -64.92
N SER A 814 9.48 5.53 -64.60
CA SER A 814 10.61 4.61 -64.77
C SER A 814 10.54 3.43 -63.80
N LEU A 815 9.91 3.62 -62.64
CA LEU A 815 9.75 2.60 -61.60
C LEU A 815 8.42 1.84 -61.71
N ALA A 816 7.51 2.25 -62.61
CA ALA A 816 6.17 1.68 -62.71
C ALA A 816 6.19 0.15 -62.93
N LYS A 817 7.06 -0.34 -63.83
CA LYS A 817 7.20 -1.79 -64.11
C LYS A 817 7.81 -2.57 -62.94
N PRO A 818 8.94 -2.13 -62.33
CA PRO A 818 9.44 -2.73 -61.09
C PRO A 818 8.40 -2.79 -59.97
N PHE A 819 7.64 -1.71 -59.74
CA PHE A 819 6.53 -1.71 -58.79
C PHE A 819 5.44 -2.72 -59.16
N ASP A 820 4.99 -2.75 -60.42
CA ASP A 820 3.98 -3.70 -60.88
C ASP A 820 4.42 -5.16 -60.72
N SER A 821 5.71 -5.43 -60.82
CA SER A 821 6.28 -6.74 -60.54
C SER A 821 6.19 -7.06 -59.04
N ALA A 822 6.71 -6.18 -58.18
CA ALA A 822 6.71 -6.35 -56.72
C ALA A 822 5.27 -6.47 -56.16
N ILE A 823 4.35 -5.60 -56.57
CA ILE A 823 2.94 -5.60 -56.15
C ILE A 823 2.25 -6.90 -56.54
N ARG A 824 2.50 -7.43 -57.75
CA ARG A 824 1.89 -8.68 -58.22
C ARG A 824 2.32 -9.87 -57.36
N HIS A 825 3.59 -9.97 -57.01
CA HIS A 825 4.09 -11.03 -56.14
C HIS A 825 3.57 -10.86 -54.70
N ALA A 826 3.56 -9.64 -54.17
CA ALA A 826 2.98 -9.34 -52.85
C ALA A 826 1.48 -9.67 -52.78
N ALA A 827 0.72 -9.39 -53.83
CA ALA A 827 -0.70 -9.74 -53.93
C ALA A 827 -0.91 -11.26 -53.87
N ARG A 828 -0.10 -12.05 -54.57
CA ARG A 828 -0.15 -13.52 -54.50
C ARG A 828 0.14 -14.04 -53.09
N LEU A 829 1.12 -13.46 -52.40
CA LEU A 829 1.41 -13.81 -51.01
C LEU A 829 0.24 -13.45 -50.09
N LYS A 830 -0.29 -12.23 -50.19
CA LYS A 830 -1.49 -11.78 -49.47
C LYS A 830 -2.65 -12.76 -49.64
N GLU A 831 -2.97 -13.15 -50.87
CA GLU A 831 -4.06 -14.09 -51.16
C GLU A 831 -3.78 -15.49 -50.57
N ALA A 832 -2.54 -15.97 -50.66
CA ALA A 832 -2.17 -17.27 -50.11
C ALA A 832 -2.31 -17.30 -48.59
N PHE A 833 -1.82 -16.28 -47.87
CA PHE A 833 -1.94 -16.24 -46.41
C PHE A 833 -3.36 -15.91 -45.94
N ALA A 834 -4.16 -15.17 -46.72
CA ALA A 834 -5.59 -15.04 -46.45
C ALA A 834 -6.30 -16.40 -46.51
N LYS A 835 -6.06 -17.18 -47.57
CA LYS A 835 -6.60 -18.55 -47.68
C LYS A 835 -6.09 -19.47 -46.57
N LEU A 836 -4.82 -19.37 -46.19
CA LEU A 836 -4.28 -20.16 -45.08
C LEU A 836 -5.00 -19.83 -43.77
N PHE A 837 -5.25 -18.55 -43.49
CA PHE A 837 -6.03 -18.12 -42.33
C PHE A 837 -7.48 -18.60 -42.41
N ASP A 838 -8.13 -18.58 -43.57
CA ASP A 838 -9.48 -19.12 -43.72
C ASP A 838 -9.53 -20.63 -43.42
N MET A 839 -8.45 -21.36 -43.76
CA MET A 839 -8.31 -22.79 -43.42
C MET A 839 -8.04 -23.02 -41.93
N PHE A 840 -7.30 -22.12 -41.28
CA PHE A 840 -6.91 -22.19 -39.87
C PHE A 840 -7.12 -20.84 -39.18
N PRO A 841 -8.37 -20.49 -38.86
CA PRO A 841 -8.67 -19.21 -38.23
C PRO A 841 -8.10 -19.14 -36.82
N TRP A 842 -7.98 -17.91 -36.30
CA TRP A 842 -7.57 -17.64 -34.93
C TRP A 842 -8.36 -18.48 -33.91
N MET A 843 -7.71 -18.91 -32.82
CA MET A 843 -8.27 -19.81 -31.79
C MET A 843 -8.58 -21.25 -32.27
N GLN A 844 -7.71 -21.85 -33.08
CA GLN A 844 -7.75 -23.30 -33.27
C GLN A 844 -7.54 -24.05 -31.94
N PRO A 845 -8.07 -25.28 -31.78
CA PRO A 845 -7.77 -26.12 -30.62
C PRO A 845 -6.27 -26.40 -30.47
N PHE A 846 -5.80 -26.48 -29.23
CA PHE A 846 -4.46 -26.97 -28.91
C PHE A 846 -4.31 -28.45 -29.33
N GLY A 847 -3.12 -28.81 -29.77
CA GLY A 847 -2.74 -30.15 -30.20
C GLY A 847 -2.59 -30.29 -31.73
N PRO A 848 -2.17 -31.47 -32.19
CA PRO A 848 -2.01 -31.76 -33.61
C PRO A 848 -3.32 -31.57 -34.37
N ILE A 849 -3.24 -31.04 -35.59
CA ILE A 849 -4.41 -30.89 -36.46
C ILE A 849 -4.78 -32.27 -37.04
N PRO A 850 -5.95 -32.84 -36.67
CA PRO A 850 -6.30 -34.21 -37.05
C PRO A 850 -6.65 -34.33 -38.55
N ASP A 851 -7.16 -33.26 -39.14
CA ASP A 851 -7.58 -33.21 -40.54
C ASP A 851 -6.36 -33.25 -41.48
N GLY A 852 -6.08 -34.44 -42.02
CA GLY A 852 -4.98 -34.66 -42.95
C GLY A 852 -5.17 -33.94 -44.29
N GLU A 853 -6.37 -33.97 -44.87
CA GLU A 853 -6.64 -33.34 -46.17
C GLU A 853 -6.45 -31.83 -46.09
N ARG A 854 -6.96 -31.20 -45.04
CA ARG A 854 -6.77 -29.76 -44.79
C ARG A 854 -5.28 -29.41 -44.61
N ARG A 855 -4.50 -30.25 -43.91
CA ARG A 855 -3.05 -30.06 -43.76
C ARG A 855 -2.31 -30.16 -45.09
N TYR A 856 -2.62 -31.15 -45.93
CA TYR A 856 -1.99 -31.29 -47.25
C TYR A 856 -2.38 -30.16 -48.20
N ALA A 857 -3.64 -29.74 -48.21
CA ALA A 857 -4.08 -28.58 -48.98
C ALA A 857 -3.32 -27.30 -48.56
N ALA A 858 -3.07 -27.14 -47.26
CA ALA A 858 -2.28 -26.03 -46.74
C ALA A 858 -0.81 -26.10 -47.15
N ALA A 859 -0.23 -27.30 -47.14
CA ALA A 859 1.12 -27.54 -47.62
C ALA A 859 1.26 -27.19 -49.12
N GLU A 860 0.30 -27.58 -49.97
CA GLU A 860 0.28 -27.20 -51.39
C GLU A 860 0.15 -25.68 -51.56
N LEU A 861 -0.71 -25.03 -50.77
CA LEU A 861 -0.86 -23.58 -50.77
C LEU A 861 0.47 -22.88 -50.42
N LEU A 862 1.20 -23.40 -49.42
CA LEU A 862 2.51 -22.87 -49.03
C LEU A 862 3.60 -23.13 -50.07
N ARG A 863 3.52 -24.18 -50.90
CA ARG A 863 4.44 -24.35 -52.04
C ARG A 863 4.26 -23.23 -53.07
N GLY A 864 3.00 -22.91 -53.40
CA GLY A 864 2.69 -21.78 -54.27
C GLY A 864 3.12 -20.44 -53.67
N ALA A 865 2.97 -20.28 -52.35
CA ALA A 865 3.45 -19.09 -51.63
C ALA A 865 4.98 -19.00 -51.63
N LYS A 866 5.69 -20.12 -51.49
CA LYS A 866 7.16 -20.18 -51.57
C LYS A 866 7.68 -19.68 -52.92
N GLU A 867 7.08 -20.12 -54.03
CA GLU A 867 7.43 -19.62 -55.36
C GLU A 867 7.15 -18.12 -55.50
N ALA A 868 6.02 -17.66 -54.95
CA ALA A 868 5.69 -16.25 -54.94
C ALA A 868 6.68 -15.43 -54.10
N GLU A 869 7.17 -15.95 -52.97
CA GLU A 869 8.20 -15.32 -52.13
C GLU A 869 9.52 -15.16 -52.89
N ILE A 870 9.98 -16.20 -53.58
CA ILE A 870 11.22 -16.15 -54.37
C ILE A 870 11.11 -15.06 -55.44
N GLY A 871 9.99 -15.01 -56.16
CA GLY A 871 9.72 -13.95 -57.13
C GLY A 871 9.61 -12.57 -56.50
N ALA A 872 8.98 -12.47 -55.32
CA ALA A 872 8.87 -11.23 -54.56
C ALA A 872 10.25 -10.69 -54.18
N LEU A 873 11.12 -11.53 -53.62
CA LEU A 873 12.48 -11.13 -53.20
C LEU A 873 13.33 -10.66 -54.38
N GLN A 874 13.21 -11.30 -55.54
CA GLN A 874 13.88 -10.84 -56.76
C GLN A 874 13.36 -9.48 -57.21
N ALA A 875 12.03 -9.29 -57.22
CA ALA A 875 11.42 -8.01 -57.57
C ALA A 875 11.74 -6.89 -56.56
N TYR A 876 11.81 -7.23 -55.26
CA TYR A 876 12.19 -6.30 -54.20
C TYR A 876 13.64 -5.87 -54.34
N LYS A 877 14.54 -6.79 -54.67
CA LYS A 877 15.94 -6.49 -54.94
C LYS A 877 16.10 -5.54 -56.12
N GLU A 878 15.47 -5.86 -57.26
CA GLU A 878 15.50 -5.00 -58.45
C GLU A 878 14.94 -3.59 -58.15
N LEU A 879 13.80 -3.51 -57.48
CA LEU A 879 13.19 -2.24 -57.11
C LEU A 879 14.06 -1.45 -56.12
N ALA A 880 14.68 -2.11 -55.14
CA ALA A 880 15.59 -1.45 -54.19
C ALA A 880 16.89 -0.95 -54.83
N GLU A 881 17.38 -1.61 -55.88
CA GLU A 881 18.57 -1.17 -56.64
C GLU A 881 18.28 0.06 -57.52
N LEU A 882 17.03 0.23 -57.96
CA LEU A 882 16.59 1.35 -58.80
C LEU A 882 16.17 2.60 -58.00
N LEU A 883 15.74 2.43 -56.75
CA LEU A 883 15.37 3.50 -55.81
C LEU A 883 16.60 4.16 -55.19
#